data_AF-A0A8H6D5L3-F1
#
_entry.id   AF-A0A8H6D5L3-F1
#
_cell.length_a   1.000
_cell.length_b   1.000
_cell.length_c   1.000
_cell.angle_alpha   90.00
_cell.angle_beta   90.00
_cell.angle_gamma   90.00
#
_symmetry.space_group_name_H-M   'P 1'
#
loop_
_entity.id
_entity.type
_entity.pdbx_description
1 polymer ?
#
loop_
_entity_poly.entity_id
_entity_poly.type
_entity_poly.pdbx_seq_one_letter_code
_entity_poly.pdbx_strand_id
1 'polypeptide(L)'
;MALFNLVQDWTDRLPAHIFYLMIGLTLLTSIALLIAGNVGRKEKYNYPNPIPGILFFGNSFQVPSEGQGPWMTEIAKRTGEMYTMTFGGTPWLFLNSRKAVHELLEKKAAIYSSRQNLPMANDVISGKKRFLFMPYGSDWRRTRKEMHLILNNTKSNLFEPYQDMESRALLYHYLNHPENWWEANARYANSIIMGVIYGRRSDLGDEDMANLLSNLAKSTRVFKKLLDDLLERQRLGTQQPCFMTEFLERNTNGEFTEEESYWMAGTLIEAGSDTTRITLILILAAAVMYPDWVGRTQRQLDSVCGYKAERLPTFDDMAKLPLVKGVIKEGLRWKPSIVETGVPHALTKDDTFDGYRIAAGTVVTFNSWAISHLDYEEPERFYPERFLDDDLDVPTKGHVGFGAGRRVCVGNNVAWNNLLISVSRLLYCFDIEEVPGKPVDASRSFLIGYGDPPFMVTIKPRSEAHAQLIQRECAHALSLVNLQKTFLNALRQPRKIRCDLAFGGSPCLNCRLDEVQCEIRGRKPKRRKLETKQAQITIKTNTSSAITIPNDIWLQDGMFTTSNDSFLGDSQFSFSNPSPFCLDNEQIESTNARSEGDSAASKATDDRLAFISNPDLSGLPADDVGLLRQHGCLNVPPRHILDEFIREYFLHVHPMLPLMDESVFWEQYRQKTNKLSLFLIQAMLFASCSFVPESITKELGFECPRLAAARFYQRAKLLYVFDIEPSAVDLARGALLLTFLPISSGNDHPTPNSVWLTRAIKHAEDLGASHVRHINGPDTASLKRLWWCCIIRDRSISLGQRRCVQIPGGYPLPVEEDFSSEFNGSLVYTPHIKAQLFRIFRRLMEFCFTVIDLLQLMARHRSASRNLETVCVDDRAILSRCRDDLSAWFSVTGEEFLNLDHGGEQRHPSVIVYTNFIYIQYYTAKLLLHHQKLIFDVGLSDWAEFLPSTLVDEVRSATFRFIDHLSEPVRLGLARFLPISVAAFAAVPIAMHVFEARLGGHATENQRRLCILIEMLEAYQPRFEGIEPLGLLVRQTVSSVESGLTSQWKGCLRSWTDIIAYQPYQYLSCTSEMERVLCSSQSLQGCSMSSSSWSAMMEYCRPSKTAISPDVSDAVEGLESIHCLGSLDLVTETDESSTSPSDEQVFDLYSLDWDPFASMELEDRELDSSEDGVDLLDDILKDF
;
A
#
# COMPACT_ATOMS: atom_id res chain seq x y z
N MET A 1 -20.39 -6.93 -27.45
CA MET A 1 -21.65 -7.72 -27.40
C MET A 1 -22.23 -7.96 -28.78
N ALA A 2 -22.78 -6.97 -29.49
CA ALA A 2 -23.33 -7.19 -30.84
C ALA A 2 -22.31 -7.72 -31.87
N LEU A 3 -21.08 -7.19 -31.86
CA LEU A 3 -19.98 -7.68 -32.71
C LEU A 3 -19.51 -9.09 -32.30
N PHE A 4 -19.61 -9.44 -31.02
CA PHE A 4 -19.16 -10.71 -30.47
C PHE A 4 -20.15 -11.83 -30.79
N ASN A 5 -21.45 -11.57 -30.64
CA ASN A 5 -22.52 -12.47 -31.10
C ASN A 5 -22.52 -12.61 -32.63
N LEU A 6 -22.17 -11.56 -33.37
CA LEU A 6 -22.01 -11.63 -34.82
C LEU A 6 -20.81 -12.50 -35.22
N VAL A 7 -19.69 -12.40 -34.50
CA VAL A 7 -18.50 -13.24 -34.73
C VAL A 7 -18.77 -14.69 -34.32
N GLN A 8 -19.53 -14.92 -33.25
CA GLN A 8 -19.87 -16.25 -32.74
C GLN A 8 -20.85 -17.01 -33.66
N ASP A 9 -21.87 -16.32 -34.18
CA ASP A 9 -22.79 -16.86 -35.20
C ASP A 9 -22.08 -17.06 -36.57
N TRP A 10 -21.00 -16.32 -36.83
CA TRP A 10 -20.12 -16.55 -37.99
C TRP A 10 -19.17 -17.75 -37.80
N THR A 11 -18.62 -17.95 -36.60
CA THR A 11 -17.72 -19.08 -36.31
C THR A 11 -18.44 -20.43 -36.29
N ASP A 12 -19.72 -20.44 -35.93
CA ASP A 12 -20.52 -21.68 -35.90
C ASP A 12 -21.05 -22.07 -37.30
N ARG A 13 -21.11 -21.14 -38.26
CA ARG A 13 -21.61 -21.39 -39.63
C ARG A 13 -20.51 -21.55 -40.68
N LEU A 14 -19.29 -21.12 -40.41
CA LEU A 14 -18.17 -21.23 -41.34
C LEU A 14 -17.30 -22.45 -41.01
N PRO A 15 -17.04 -23.35 -41.97
CA PRO A 15 -16.14 -24.45 -41.73
C PRO A 15 -14.73 -23.92 -41.37
N ALA A 16 -14.07 -24.54 -40.40
CA ALA A 16 -12.85 -24.05 -39.75
C ALA A 16 -11.75 -23.56 -40.71
N HIS A 17 -11.65 -24.16 -41.91
CA HIS A 17 -10.71 -23.72 -42.95
C HIS A 17 -10.96 -22.29 -43.45
N ILE A 18 -12.21 -21.82 -43.51
CA ILE A 18 -12.55 -20.44 -43.92
C ILE A 18 -12.21 -19.45 -42.80
N PHE A 19 -12.39 -19.83 -41.53
CA PHE A 19 -12.00 -19.01 -40.39
C PHE A 19 -10.48 -18.80 -40.33
N TYR A 20 -9.69 -19.88 -40.48
CA TYR A 20 -8.22 -19.75 -40.57
C TYR A 20 -7.77 -18.99 -41.82
N LEU A 21 -8.50 -19.11 -42.94
CA LEU A 21 -8.23 -18.32 -44.15
C LEU A 21 -8.51 -16.83 -43.92
N MET A 22 -9.57 -16.48 -43.19
CA MET A 22 -9.88 -15.09 -42.81
C MET A 22 -8.87 -14.51 -41.83
N ILE A 23 -8.42 -15.27 -40.83
CA ILE A 23 -7.31 -14.84 -39.95
C ILE A 23 -6.02 -14.66 -40.74
N GLY A 24 -5.72 -15.59 -41.66
CA GLY A 24 -4.58 -15.48 -42.56
C GLY A 24 -4.67 -14.22 -43.44
N LEU A 25 -5.84 -13.94 -44.00
CA LEU A 25 -6.10 -12.74 -44.79
C LEU A 25 -6.03 -11.46 -43.96
N THR A 26 -6.60 -11.40 -42.77
CA THR A 26 -6.53 -10.21 -41.90
C THR A 26 -5.11 -9.95 -41.41
N LEU A 27 -4.35 -11.00 -41.10
CA LEU A 27 -2.93 -10.91 -40.77
C LEU A 27 -2.13 -10.42 -41.99
N LEU A 28 -2.37 -10.99 -43.18
CA LEU A 28 -1.71 -10.56 -44.43
C LEU A 28 -2.07 -9.12 -44.81
N THR A 29 -3.33 -8.69 -44.66
CA THR A 29 -3.75 -7.30 -44.93
C THR A 29 -3.19 -6.34 -43.89
N SER A 30 -3.12 -6.74 -42.62
CA SER A 30 -2.50 -5.92 -41.57
C SER A 30 -1.00 -5.77 -41.83
N ILE A 31 -0.33 -6.86 -42.19
CA ILE A 31 1.08 -6.84 -42.63
C ILE A 31 1.24 -5.95 -43.87
N ALA A 32 0.37 -6.07 -44.88
CA ALA A 32 0.44 -5.26 -46.08
C ALA A 32 0.20 -3.77 -45.82
N LEU A 33 -0.77 -3.41 -44.98
CA LEU A 33 -1.03 -2.03 -44.56
C LEU A 33 0.14 -1.46 -43.74
N LEU A 34 0.76 -2.27 -42.88
CA LEU A 34 1.95 -1.87 -42.13
C LEU A 34 3.16 -1.69 -43.05
N ILE A 35 3.38 -2.58 -44.02
CA ILE A 35 4.44 -2.44 -45.04
C ILE A 35 4.16 -1.18 -45.87
N ALA A 36 2.94 -0.96 -46.35
CA ALA A 36 2.57 0.22 -47.12
C ALA A 36 2.77 1.52 -46.32
N GLY A 37 2.38 1.54 -45.04
CA GLY A 37 2.64 2.67 -44.14
C GLY A 37 4.14 2.92 -43.91
N ASN A 38 4.95 1.86 -43.82
CA ASN A 38 6.39 1.96 -43.65
C ASN A 38 7.09 2.43 -44.94
N VAL A 39 6.60 2.02 -46.11
CA VAL A 39 7.04 2.51 -47.43
C VAL A 39 6.70 3.99 -47.58
N GLY A 40 5.46 4.41 -47.28
CA GLY A 40 5.05 5.81 -47.33
C GLY A 40 5.83 6.72 -46.37
N ARG A 41 6.19 6.22 -45.17
CA ARG A 41 7.10 6.93 -44.26
C ARG A 41 8.50 7.10 -44.83
N LYS A 42 9.06 6.05 -45.48
CA LYS A 42 10.38 6.11 -46.14
C LYS A 42 10.42 7.07 -47.31
N GLU A 43 9.31 7.27 -48.02
CA GLU A 43 9.22 8.28 -49.10
C GLU A 43 9.18 9.71 -48.56
N LYS A 44 8.53 9.93 -47.40
CA LYS A 44 8.40 11.26 -46.80
C LYS A 44 9.63 11.70 -45.99
N TYR A 45 10.24 10.78 -45.27
CA TYR A 45 11.33 11.05 -44.32
C TYR A 45 12.60 10.29 -44.68
N ASN A 46 13.74 10.97 -44.70
CA ASN A 46 15.06 10.40 -44.93
C ASN A 46 15.95 10.67 -43.73
N TYR A 47 16.10 9.65 -42.87
CA TYR A 47 16.89 9.72 -41.65
C TYR A 47 18.40 9.51 -41.93
N PRO A 48 19.30 10.09 -41.10
CA PRO A 48 20.73 9.89 -41.24
C PRO A 48 21.13 8.45 -40.88
N ASN A 49 21.88 7.81 -41.77
CA ASN A 49 22.53 6.50 -41.60
C ASN A 49 21.65 5.48 -40.83
N PRO A 50 20.50 5.06 -41.38
CA PRO A 50 19.59 4.14 -40.68
C PRO A 50 20.20 2.74 -40.54
N ILE A 51 20.26 2.24 -39.31
CA ILE A 51 20.76 0.89 -39.01
C ILE A 51 19.67 -0.15 -39.30
N PRO A 52 19.93 -1.16 -40.14
CA PRO A 52 18.95 -2.21 -40.44
C PRO A 52 18.49 -2.95 -39.17
N GLY A 53 17.19 -2.88 -38.89
CA GLY A 53 16.52 -3.57 -37.79
C GLY A 53 15.60 -4.70 -38.28
N ILE A 54 15.13 -5.51 -37.33
CA ILE A 54 14.14 -6.56 -37.56
C ILE A 54 12.78 -5.91 -37.87
N LEU A 55 12.00 -6.54 -38.75
CA LEU A 55 10.65 -6.06 -39.08
C LEU A 55 9.80 -5.98 -37.79
N PHE A 56 9.04 -4.88 -37.63
CA PHE A 56 8.22 -4.51 -36.45
C PHE A 56 8.98 -4.08 -35.20
N PHE A 57 10.01 -4.82 -34.79
CA PHE A 57 10.74 -4.55 -33.55
C PHE A 57 11.88 -3.55 -33.72
N GLY A 58 12.32 -3.31 -34.96
CA GLY A 58 13.49 -2.50 -35.25
C GLY A 58 14.75 -3.13 -34.65
N ASN A 59 15.54 -2.33 -33.95
CA ASN A 59 16.82 -2.71 -33.38
C ASN A 59 16.71 -3.15 -31.91
N SER A 60 15.50 -3.30 -31.34
CA SER A 60 15.31 -3.63 -29.93
C SER A 60 16.03 -4.90 -29.48
N PHE A 61 16.14 -5.92 -30.34
CA PHE A 61 16.84 -7.18 -30.02
C PHE A 61 18.33 -7.19 -30.41
N GLN A 62 18.83 -6.11 -31.03
CA GLN A 62 20.24 -5.99 -31.43
C GLN A 62 21.08 -5.25 -30.38
N VAL A 63 20.45 -4.46 -29.51
CA VAL A 63 21.13 -3.75 -28.43
C VAL A 63 21.43 -4.73 -27.29
N PRO A 64 22.69 -4.87 -26.85
CA PRO A 64 23.03 -5.75 -25.74
C PRO A 64 22.47 -5.21 -24.41
N SER A 65 22.20 -6.10 -23.46
CA SER A 65 21.74 -5.71 -22.11
C SER A 65 22.83 -5.01 -21.29
N GLU A 66 24.11 -5.32 -21.57
CA GLU A 66 25.30 -4.72 -20.94
C GLU A 66 26.24 -4.13 -22.01
N GLY A 67 26.99 -3.09 -21.68
CA GLY A 67 27.97 -2.49 -22.60
C GLY A 67 27.34 -1.75 -23.79
N GLN A 68 26.20 -1.10 -23.58
CA GLN A 68 25.46 -0.39 -24.64
C GLN A 68 26.28 0.74 -25.26
N GLY A 69 26.94 1.57 -24.45
CA GLY A 69 27.80 2.67 -24.87
C GLY A 69 28.94 2.23 -25.78
N PRO A 70 29.79 1.26 -25.36
CA PRO A 70 30.80 0.67 -26.23
C PRO A 70 30.24 0.12 -27.55
N TRP A 71 29.14 -0.63 -27.49
CA TRP A 71 28.50 -1.19 -28.69
C TRP A 71 27.99 -0.11 -29.66
N MET A 72 27.32 0.92 -29.13
CA MET A 72 26.85 2.07 -29.93
C MET A 72 28.00 2.92 -30.46
N THR A 73 29.14 2.95 -29.77
CA THR A 73 30.35 3.63 -30.23
C THR A 73 30.97 2.93 -31.44
N GLU A 74 30.93 1.60 -31.47
CA GLU A 74 31.37 0.84 -32.66
C GLU A 74 30.48 1.13 -33.88
N ILE A 75 29.18 1.34 -33.67
CA ILE A 75 28.27 1.80 -34.74
C ILE A 75 28.61 3.23 -35.16
N ALA A 76 28.84 4.13 -34.20
CA ALA A 76 29.22 5.51 -34.45
C ALA A 76 30.50 5.62 -35.29
N LYS A 77 31.52 4.78 -35.04
CA LYS A 77 32.75 4.72 -35.84
C LYS A 77 32.49 4.42 -37.32
N ARG A 78 31.47 3.60 -37.62
CA ARG A 78 31.13 3.18 -39.00
C ARG A 78 30.19 4.16 -39.71
N THR A 79 29.40 4.91 -38.95
CA THR A 79 28.31 5.75 -39.47
C THR A 79 28.58 7.25 -39.39
N GLY A 80 29.52 7.68 -38.54
CA GLY A 80 29.94 9.07 -38.41
C GLY A 80 29.17 9.86 -37.34
N GLU A 81 29.02 11.18 -37.57
CA GLU A 81 28.53 12.13 -36.56
C GLU A 81 27.11 11.83 -36.06
N MET A 82 26.27 11.16 -36.86
CA MET A 82 24.90 10.76 -36.49
C MET A 82 24.46 9.47 -37.18
N TYR A 83 23.59 8.71 -36.52
CA TYR A 83 22.87 7.58 -37.12
C TYR A 83 21.48 7.40 -36.51
N THR A 84 20.65 6.59 -37.16
CA THR A 84 19.28 6.34 -36.71
C THR A 84 19.04 4.86 -36.46
N MET A 85 18.43 4.54 -35.32
CA MET A 85 17.90 3.21 -35.01
C MET A 85 16.39 3.31 -34.78
N THR A 86 15.68 2.19 -34.83
CA THR A 86 14.24 2.15 -34.58
C THR A 86 13.96 1.23 -33.40
N PHE A 87 13.18 1.66 -32.42
CA PHE A 87 12.77 0.84 -31.27
C PHE A 87 11.25 0.81 -31.19
N GLY A 88 10.65 -0.38 -31.36
CA GLY A 88 9.19 -0.54 -31.34
C GLY A 88 8.48 0.39 -32.33
N GLY A 89 9.07 0.62 -33.52
CA GLY A 89 8.54 1.53 -34.54
C GLY A 89 8.84 3.02 -34.33
N THR A 90 9.47 3.41 -33.22
CA THR A 90 9.87 4.80 -32.95
C THR A 90 11.31 5.03 -33.43
N PRO A 91 11.58 6.04 -34.29
CA PRO A 91 12.93 6.37 -34.72
C PRO A 91 13.70 7.12 -33.62
N TRP A 92 14.94 6.69 -33.41
CA TRP A 92 15.91 7.25 -32.47
C TRP A 92 17.13 7.75 -33.23
N LEU A 93 17.39 9.05 -33.14
CA LEU A 93 18.54 9.72 -33.70
C LEU A 93 19.64 9.85 -32.64
N PHE A 94 20.79 9.22 -32.90
CA PHE A 94 21.96 9.27 -32.04
C PHE A 94 22.95 10.33 -32.54
N LEU A 95 23.37 11.22 -31.64
CA LEU A 95 24.36 12.27 -31.91
C LEU A 95 25.69 11.85 -31.30
N ASN A 96 26.72 11.67 -32.13
CA ASN A 96 28.00 11.09 -31.71
C ASN A 96 29.15 12.09 -31.60
N SER A 97 28.93 13.36 -31.96
CA SER A 97 29.91 14.44 -31.83
C SER A 97 29.34 15.64 -31.07
N ARG A 98 30.21 16.38 -30.35
CA ARG A 98 29.88 17.65 -29.69
C ARG A 98 29.32 18.68 -30.66
N LYS A 99 29.80 18.67 -31.90
CA LYS A 99 29.30 19.53 -32.98
C LYS A 99 27.83 19.23 -33.29
N ALA A 100 27.46 17.95 -33.47
CA ALA A 100 26.07 17.57 -33.72
C ALA A 100 25.14 17.93 -32.53
N VAL A 101 25.63 17.72 -31.30
CA VAL A 101 24.93 18.14 -30.07
C VAL A 101 24.70 19.66 -30.05
N HIS A 102 25.72 20.46 -30.37
CA HIS A 102 25.62 21.91 -30.41
C HIS A 102 24.61 22.40 -31.47
N GLU A 103 24.65 21.84 -32.68
CA GLU A 103 23.73 22.23 -33.76
C GLU A 103 22.26 21.91 -33.44
N LEU A 104 21.97 20.72 -32.93
CA LEU A 104 20.59 20.29 -32.70
C LEU A 104 20.05 20.66 -31.33
N LEU A 105 20.79 20.36 -30.26
CA LEU A 105 20.31 20.54 -28.89
C LEU A 105 20.52 21.95 -28.34
N GLU A 106 21.46 22.73 -28.90
CA GLU A 106 21.69 24.13 -28.48
C GLU A 106 21.10 25.14 -29.47
N LYS A 107 21.57 25.17 -30.73
CA LYS A 107 21.07 26.14 -31.72
C LYS A 107 19.60 25.92 -32.06
N LYS A 108 19.16 24.67 -32.19
CA LYS A 108 17.75 24.30 -32.44
C LYS A 108 16.99 23.86 -31.18
N ALA A 109 17.43 24.28 -29.99
CA ALA A 109 16.86 23.85 -28.71
C ALA A 109 15.33 24.02 -28.59
N ALA A 110 14.74 25.00 -29.28
CA ALA A 110 13.29 25.26 -29.23
C ALA A 110 12.44 24.05 -29.66
N ILE A 111 12.94 23.20 -30.57
CA ILE A 111 12.21 22.03 -31.06
C ILE A 111 12.83 20.70 -30.61
N TYR A 112 14.11 20.69 -30.21
CA TYR A 112 14.81 19.48 -29.73
C TYR A 112 14.87 19.34 -28.20
N SER A 113 14.27 20.23 -27.41
CA SER A 113 14.36 20.18 -25.93
C SER A 113 13.20 19.45 -25.23
N SER A 114 12.26 18.84 -25.95
CA SER A 114 11.20 18.06 -25.30
C SER A 114 11.69 16.69 -24.86
N ARG A 115 10.85 15.94 -24.15
CA ARG A 115 11.16 14.59 -23.66
C ARG A 115 10.31 13.56 -24.38
N GLN A 116 10.88 12.36 -24.52
CA GLN A 116 10.13 11.20 -25.00
C GLN A 116 8.95 10.90 -24.05
N ASN A 117 7.87 10.36 -24.61
CA ASN A 117 6.73 9.96 -23.80
C ASN A 117 7.11 8.72 -22.98
N LEU A 118 7.10 8.85 -21.66
CA LEU A 118 7.36 7.75 -20.71
C LEU A 118 6.15 7.62 -19.78
N PRO A 119 5.06 6.94 -20.21
CA PRO A 119 3.82 6.89 -19.45
C PRO A 119 4.01 6.36 -18.02
N MET A 120 4.81 5.32 -17.84
CA MET A 120 5.05 4.76 -16.51
C MET A 120 5.84 5.71 -15.60
N ALA A 121 6.98 6.21 -16.08
CA ALA A 121 7.91 6.98 -15.25
C ALA A 121 7.46 8.44 -15.02
N ASN A 122 6.80 9.05 -16.00
CA ASN A 122 6.34 10.43 -15.93
C ASN A 122 4.86 10.53 -15.54
N ASP A 123 3.97 9.78 -16.21
CA ASP A 123 2.53 10.00 -16.05
C ASP A 123 1.98 9.25 -14.83
N VAL A 124 2.24 7.95 -14.73
CA VAL A 124 1.69 7.10 -13.65
C VAL A 124 2.38 7.36 -12.30
N ILE A 125 3.71 7.28 -12.25
CA ILE A 125 4.45 7.39 -10.98
C ILE A 125 4.44 8.82 -10.43
N SER A 126 4.59 9.82 -11.30
CA SER A 126 4.78 11.22 -10.87
C SER A 126 3.61 12.15 -11.13
N GLY A 127 2.53 11.67 -11.76
CA GLY A 127 1.41 12.53 -12.15
C GLY A 127 1.85 13.69 -13.04
N LYS A 128 2.83 13.46 -13.94
CA LYS A 128 3.50 14.43 -14.84
C LYS A 128 4.39 15.49 -14.15
N LYS A 129 4.77 15.28 -12.88
CA LYS A 129 5.52 16.28 -12.08
C LYS A 129 7.02 16.02 -11.99
N ARG A 130 7.53 14.90 -12.50
CA ARG A 130 8.96 14.59 -12.48
C ARG A 130 9.72 15.43 -13.50
N PHE A 131 10.42 16.44 -13.00
CA PHE A 131 11.09 17.47 -13.81
C PHE A 131 12.03 16.92 -14.90
N LEU A 132 12.71 15.80 -14.65
CA LEU A 132 13.64 15.18 -15.61
C LEU A 132 12.94 14.73 -16.90
N PHE A 133 11.73 14.15 -16.78
CA PHE A 133 10.96 13.58 -17.90
C PHE A 133 9.85 14.50 -18.41
N MET A 134 9.61 15.62 -17.71
CA MET A 134 8.61 16.61 -18.09
C MET A 134 8.86 17.16 -19.52
N PRO A 135 7.86 17.14 -20.41
CA PRO A 135 7.93 17.75 -21.75
C PRO A 135 8.31 19.23 -21.71
N TYR A 136 8.83 19.76 -22.81
CA TYR A 136 9.20 21.18 -22.85
C TYR A 136 7.93 22.05 -22.93
N GLY A 137 7.69 22.89 -21.93
CA GLY A 137 6.46 23.67 -21.81
C GLY A 137 6.55 24.84 -20.83
N SER A 138 5.40 25.43 -20.47
CA SER A 138 5.28 26.43 -19.40
C SER A 138 5.74 25.86 -18.06
N ASP A 139 5.28 24.66 -17.74
CA ASP A 139 5.45 24.06 -16.40
C ASP A 139 6.93 23.74 -16.16
N TRP A 140 7.58 23.13 -17.15
CA TRP A 140 9.02 22.88 -17.09
C TRP A 140 9.83 24.18 -16.96
N ARG A 141 9.46 25.26 -17.67
CA ARG A 141 10.14 26.55 -17.56
C ARG A 141 9.94 27.18 -16.18
N ARG A 142 8.73 27.09 -15.63
CA ARG A 142 8.38 27.58 -14.28
C ARG A 142 9.18 26.83 -13.22
N THR A 143 9.14 25.50 -13.19
CA THR A 143 9.91 24.68 -12.24
C THR A 143 11.42 24.91 -12.39
N ARG A 144 11.94 24.97 -13.63
CA ARG A 144 13.37 25.22 -13.86
C ARG A 144 13.81 26.59 -13.34
N LYS A 145 12.96 27.61 -13.48
CA LYS A 145 13.24 28.95 -12.98
C LYS A 145 13.44 28.92 -11.46
N GLU A 146 12.55 28.26 -10.71
CA GLU A 146 12.70 28.14 -9.25
C GLU A 146 13.94 27.34 -8.84
N MET A 147 14.20 26.19 -9.48
CA MET A 147 15.44 25.43 -9.22
C MET A 147 16.69 26.28 -9.48
N HIS A 148 16.71 27.07 -10.57
CA HIS A 148 17.84 27.92 -10.93
C HIS A 148 18.00 29.15 -10.02
N LEU A 149 16.93 29.65 -9.40
CA LEU A 149 17.02 30.77 -8.46
C LEU A 149 17.89 30.44 -7.24
N ILE A 150 18.00 29.16 -6.88
CA ILE A 150 18.71 28.74 -5.67
C ILE A 150 20.01 27.99 -5.96
N LEU A 151 20.13 27.34 -7.12
CA LEU A 151 21.34 26.62 -7.54
C LEU A 151 22.27 27.43 -8.45
N ASN A 152 21.99 28.73 -8.65
CA ASN A 152 22.86 29.60 -9.43
C ASN A 152 24.18 29.92 -8.71
N ASN A 153 25.12 30.48 -9.46
CA ASN A 153 26.46 30.81 -9.00
C ASN A 153 26.50 31.94 -7.94
N THR A 154 25.43 32.71 -7.78
CA THR A 154 25.36 33.77 -6.74
C THR A 154 25.05 33.18 -5.37
N LYS A 155 24.25 32.10 -5.34
CA LYS A 155 23.90 31.38 -4.10
C LYS A 155 24.77 30.14 -3.85
N SER A 156 25.62 29.71 -4.78
CA SER A 156 26.53 28.56 -4.58
C SER A 156 27.42 28.72 -3.35
N ASN A 157 27.86 29.94 -3.05
CA ASN A 157 28.73 30.23 -1.89
C ASN A 157 27.98 30.04 -0.55
N LEU A 158 26.64 30.10 -0.56
CA LEU A 158 25.82 29.80 0.62
C LEU A 158 26.02 28.34 1.08
N PHE A 159 26.38 27.44 0.16
CA PHE A 159 26.51 26.02 0.42
C PHE A 159 27.94 25.59 0.78
N GLU A 160 28.94 26.44 0.53
CA GLU A 160 30.34 26.16 0.84
C GLU A 160 30.58 25.71 2.28
N PRO A 161 29.95 26.29 3.33
CA PRO A 161 30.13 25.81 4.70
C PRO A 161 29.66 24.36 4.90
N TYR A 162 28.58 23.95 4.23
CA TYR A 162 28.08 22.57 4.27
C TYR A 162 29.02 21.64 3.51
N GLN A 163 29.48 22.05 2.33
CA GLN A 163 30.43 21.29 1.50
C GLN A 163 31.79 21.12 2.20
N ASP A 164 32.26 22.16 2.88
CA ASP A 164 33.47 22.14 3.71
C ASP A 164 33.33 21.18 4.88
N MET A 165 32.23 21.28 5.64
CA MET A 165 31.98 20.41 6.79
C MET A 165 31.84 18.93 6.38
N GLU A 166 31.07 18.65 5.34
CA GLU A 166 30.85 17.27 4.88
C GLU A 166 32.10 16.67 4.25
N SER A 167 32.95 17.46 3.59
CA SER A 167 34.22 16.94 3.07
C SER A 167 35.23 16.65 4.18
N ARG A 168 35.18 17.35 5.33
CA ARG A 168 35.95 16.94 6.53
C ARG A 168 35.42 15.63 7.12
N ALA A 169 34.11 15.45 7.18
CA ALA A 169 33.51 14.19 7.61
C ALA A 169 33.91 13.03 6.67
N LEU A 170 33.94 13.28 5.35
CA LEU A 170 34.42 12.33 4.35
C LEU A 170 35.87 11.90 4.61
N LEU A 171 36.79 12.85 4.83
CA LEU A 171 38.19 12.54 5.17
C LEU A 171 38.32 11.71 6.45
N TYR A 172 37.54 12.03 7.47
CA TYR A 172 37.55 11.28 8.72
C TYR A 172 37.08 9.84 8.50
N HIS A 173 36.03 9.62 7.71
CA HIS A 173 35.57 8.26 7.38
C HIS A 173 36.64 7.49 6.60
N TYR A 174 37.31 8.11 5.63
CA TYR A 174 38.40 7.45 4.90
C TYR A 174 39.59 7.08 5.80
N LEU A 175 39.88 7.87 6.84
CA LEU A 175 40.98 7.58 7.76
C LEU A 175 40.66 6.42 8.72
N ASN A 176 39.44 6.36 9.25
CA ASN A 176 39.07 5.41 10.32
C ASN A 176 38.37 4.14 9.79
N HIS A 177 37.69 4.25 8.66
CA HIS A 177 36.93 3.17 8.01
C HIS A 177 37.23 3.12 6.50
N PRO A 178 38.51 2.97 6.08
CA PRO A 178 38.89 2.94 4.67
C PRO A 178 38.19 1.81 3.89
N GLU A 179 37.77 0.75 4.59
CA GLU A 179 37.00 -0.37 4.04
C GLU A 179 35.60 0.02 3.57
N ASN A 180 35.06 1.19 3.93
CA ASN A 180 33.69 1.64 3.58
C ASN A 180 33.71 2.94 2.73
N TRP A 181 34.76 3.15 1.94
CA TRP A 181 35.00 4.39 1.19
C TRP A 181 33.85 4.77 0.22
N TRP A 182 33.16 3.80 -0.37
CA TRP A 182 32.06 4.05 -1.32
C TRP A 182 30.80 4.53 -0.60
N GLU A 183 30.51 3.99 0.58
CA GLU A 183 29.42 4.46 1.44
C GLU A 183 29.71 5.86 1.97
N ALA A 184 30.97 6.14 2.30
CA ALA A 184 31.40 7.48 2.70
C ALA A 184 31.19 8.50 1.57
N ASN A 185 31.45 8.14 0.30
CA ASN A 185 31.11 8.98 -0.87
C ASN A 185 29.59 9.20 -1.01
N ALA A 186 28.79 8.15 -0.76
CA ALA A 186 27.33 8.25 -0.80
C ALA A 186 26.80 9.19 0.29
N ARG A 187 27.24 9.00 1.54
CA ARG A 187 26.89 9.86 2.67
C ARG A 187 27.33 11.31 2.45
N TYR A 188 28.51 11.53 1.89
CA TYR A 188 28.99 12.87 1.52
C TYR A 188 28.02 13.59 0.56
N ALA A 189 27.66 12.93 -0.56
CA ALA A 189 26.75 13.51 -1.54
C ALA A 189 25.33 13.72 -0.97
N ASN A 190 24.80 12.69 -0.28
CA ASN A 190 23.47 12.71 0.34
C ASN A 190 23.36 13.83 1.37
N SER A 191 24.32 13.94 2.29
CA SER A 191 24.25 14.92 3.38
C SER A 191 24.33 16.36 2.88
N ILE A 192 25.13 16.63 1.83
CA ILE A 192 25.17 17.96 1.22
C ILE A 192 23.82 18.32 0.63
N ILE A 193 23.26 17.48 -0.26
CA ILE A 193 22.01 17.84 -0.94
C ILE A 193 20.82 17.89 0.03
N MET A 194 20.78 17.02 1.04
CA MET A 194 19.77 17.06 2.09
C MET A 194 19.90 18.32 2.97
N GLY A 195 21.13 18.75 3.25
CA GLY A 195 21.40 19.98 3.97
C GLY A 195 20.94 21.21 3.18
N VAL A 196 21.26 21.24 1.88
CA VAL A 196 20.86 22.32 0.97
C VAL A 196 19.34 22.39 0.80
N ILE A 197 18.68 21.25 0.59
CA ILE A 197 17.25 21.21 0.25
C ILE A 197 16.36 21.31 1.49
N TYR A 198 16.61 20.50 2.51
CA TYR A 198 15.75 20.35 3.69
C TYR A 198 16.39 20.85 5.00
N GLY A 199 17.63 21.33 4.98
CA GLY A 199 18.31 21.76 6.20
C GLY A 199 18.54 20.60 7.17
N ARG A 200 18.65 19.36 6.66
CA ARG A 200 18.90 18.15 7.45
C ARG A 200 20.09 17.39 6.89
N ARG A 201 20.89 16.79 7.76
CA ARG A 201 22.04 15.97 7.35
C ARG A 201 21.60 14.52 7.14
N SER A 202 22.41 13.74 6.42
CA SER A 202 22.17 12.31 6.18
C SER A 202 23.28 11.49 6.84
N ASP A 203 22.91 10.35 7.43
CA ASP A 203 23.82 9.42 8.09
C ASP A 203 24.26 8.29 7.14
N LEU A 204 25.29 7.53 7.54
CA LEU A 204 25.65 6.27 6.87
C LEU A 204 24.46 5.29 6.98
N GLY A 205 24.02 4.76 5.85
CA GLY A 205 22.89 3.82 5.79
C GLY A 205 21.50 4.46 5.98
N ASP A 206 21.34 5.76 5.72
CA ASP A 206 20.04 6.45 5.78
C ASP A 206 18.98 5.74 4.93
N GLU A 207 17.99 5.13 5.60
CA GLU A 207 16.94 4.35 4.96
C GLU A 207 16.09 5.18 3.99
N ASP A 208 15.87 6.47 4.26
CA ASP A 208 15.09 7.32 3.36
C ASP A 208 15.82 7.46 2.02
N MET A 209 17.15 7.64 2.06
CA MET A 209 17.98 7.74 0.87
C MET A 209 18.12 6.40 0.14
N ALA A 210 18.28 5.30 0.88
CA ALA A 210 18.34 3.96 0.31
C ALA A 210 17.02 3.57 -0.38
N ASN A 211 15.87 3.88 0.24
CA ASN A 211 14.55 3.61 -0.32
C ASN A 211 14.24 4.49 -1.53
N LEU A 212 14.67 5.75 -1.51
CA LEU A 212 14.47 6.69 -2.63
C LEU A 212 15.11 6.20 -3.92
N LEU A 213 16.33 5.66 -3.83
CA LEU A 213 17.13 5.28 -5.00
C LEU A 213 16.89 3.83 -5.44
N SER A 214 16.40 2.96 -4.55
CA SER A 214 16.11 1.55 -4.87
C SER A 214 14.69 1.29 -5.38
N ASN A 215 13.72 2.16 -5.10
CA ASN A 215 12.32 1.89 -5.46
C ASN A 215 11.56 3.15 -5.89
N LEU A 216 11.46 3.33 -7.21
CA LEU A 216 10.75 4.42 -7.89
C LEU A 216 9.27 4.56 -7.47
N ALA A 217 8.61 3.47 -7.07
CA ALA A 217 7.23 3.52 -6.59
C ALA A 217 7.10 4.08 -5.17
N LYS A 218 8.20 4.11 -4.40
CA LYS A 218 8.25 4.69 -3.05
C LYS A 218 8.68 6.17 -3.04
N SER A 219 9.21 6.70 -4.15
CA SER A 219 9.74 8.07 -4.22
C SER A 219 8.75 9.13 -3.73
N THR A 220 7.47 9.06 -4.15
CA THR A 220 6.42 10.01 -3.72
C THR A 220 6.24 10.03 -2.21
N ARG A 221 6.23 8.85 -1.57
CA ARG A 221 6.07 8.72 -0.12
C ARG A 221 7.27 9.31 0.62
N VAL A 222 8.48 9.06 0.13
CA VAL A 222 9.70 9.61 0.73
C VAL A 222 9.71 11.13 0.58
N PHE A 223 9.44 11.67 -0.61
CA PHE A 223 9.43 13.13 -0.83
C PHE A 223 8.41 13.85 0.04
N LYS A 224 7.20 13.30 0.18
CA LYS A 224 6.20 13.84 1.08
C LYS A 224 6.68 13.82 2.54
N LYS A 225 7.20 12.67 3.01
CA LYS A 225 7.76 12.54 4.37
C LYS A 225 8.84 13.59 4.64
N LEU A 226 9.74 13.84 3.69
CA LEU A 226 10.81 14.84 3.85
C LEU A 226 10.27 16.27 3.99
N LEU A 227 9.19 16.59 3.26
CA LEU A 227 8.50 17.88 3.40
C LEU A 227 7.79 18.00 4.75
N ASP A 228 7.04 16.97 5.15
CA ASP A 228 6.36 16.92 6.45
C ASP A 228 7.35 17.08 7.62
N ASP A 229 8.49 16.39 7.56
CA ASP A 229 9.58 16.49 8.55
C ASP A 229 10.18 17.91 8.62
N LEU A 230 10.23 18.65 7.50
CA LEU A 230 10.66 20.05 7.49
C LEU A 230 9.62 20.95 8.14
N LEU A 231 8.34 20.77 7.79
CA LEU A 231 7.25 21.58 8.34
C LEU A 231 7.14 21.40 9.86
N GLU A 232 7.31 20.18 10.36
CA GLU A 232 7.32 19.93 11.81
C GLU A 232 8.53 20.58 12.50
N ARG A 233 9.73 20.49 11.90
CA ARG A 233 10.91 21.20 12.44
C ARG A 233 10.72 22.71 12.45
N GLN A 234 10.01 23.26 11.46
CA GLN A 234 9.67 24.68 11.39
C GLN A 234 8.69 25.06 12.51
N ARG A 235 7.66 24.24 12.73
CA ARG A 235 6.70 24.39 13.85
C ARG A 235 7.39 24.37 15.21
N LEU A 236 8.37 23.48 15.39
CA LEU A 236 9.16 23.35 16.62
C LEU A 236 10.24 24.43 16.78
N GLY A 237 10.43 25.32 15.79
CA GLY A 237 11.48 26.34 15.82
C GLY A 237 12.91 25.78 15.76
N THR A 238 13.07 24.57 15.23
CA THR A 238 14.37 23.86 15.13
C THR A 238 14.91 23.79 13.70
N GLN A 239 14.11 24.22 12.72
CA GLN A 239 14.45 24.18 11.30
C GLN A 239 15.66 25.06 10.98
N GLN A 240 16.62 24.48 10.27
CA GLN A 240 17.76 25.22 9.74
C GLN A 240 17.40 25.91 8.42
N PRO A 241 18.01 27.06 8.09
CA PRO A 241 17.82 27.69 6.79
C PRO A 241 18.14 26.72 5.65
N CYS A 242 17.23 26.59 4.69
CA CYS A 242 17.38 25.72 3.53
C CYS A 242 16.51 26.18 2.36
N PHE A 243 16.72 25.58 1.17
CA PHE A 243 15.95 25.86 -0.04
C PHE A 243 14.45 25.81 0.21
N MET A 244 13.96 24.73 0.85
CA MET A 244 12.52 24.51 0.97
C MET A 244 11.87 25.52 1.92
N THR A 245 12.55 25.97 2.97
CA THR A 245 12.04 27.03 3.84
C THR A 245 11.87 28.34 3.05
N GLU A 246 12.90 28.78 2.31
CA GLU A 246 12.84 30.00 1.49
C GLU A 246 11.81 29.88 0.34
N PHE A 247 11.69 28.69 -0.24
CA PHE A 247 10.73 28.43 -1.31
C PHE A 247 9.28 28.49 -0.79
N LEU A 248 8.98 27.83 0.33
CA LEU A 248 7.64 27.82 0.92
C LEU A 248 7.20 29.22 1.38
N GLU A 249 8.13 30.03 1.93
CA GLU A 249 7.86 31.43 2.30
C GLU A 249 7.52 32.32 1.09
N ARG A 250 8.09 32.02 -0.09
CA ARG A 250 7.79 32.74 -1.34
C ARG A 250 6.54 32.20 -2.04
N ASN A 251 6.22 30.91 -1.85
CA ASN A 251 5.10 30.23 -2.50
C ASN A 251 3.76 30.44 -1.76
N THR A 252 3.56 31.58 -1.11
CA THR A 252 2.33 31.89 -0.33
C THR A 252 1.09 32.10 -1.21
N ASN A 253 1.30 32.43 -2.48
CA ASN A 253 0.23 32.65 -3.45
C ASN A 253 -0.29 31.34 -4.09
N GLY A 254 0.27 30.18 -3.71
CA GLY A 254 -0.10 28.88 -4.29
C GLY A 254 0.31 28.70 -5.75
N GLU A 255 1.40 29.35 -6.20
CA GLU A 255 1.89 29.20 -7.58
C GLU A 255 2.35 27.76 -7.86
N PHE A 256 2.89 27.07 -6.85
CA PHE A 256 3.16 25.64 -6.86
C PHE A 256 2.28 24.93 -5.85
N THR A 257 1.70 23.79 -6.22
CA THR A 257 0.98 22.94 -5.26
C THR A 257 1.95 22.26 -4.29
N GLU A 258 1.45 21.74 -3.18
CA GLU A 258 2.26 20.94 -2.24
C GLU A 258 2.97 19.79 -2.97
N GLU A 259 2.25 19.10 -3.86
CA GLU A 259 2.78 17.99 -4.64
C GLU A 259 3.87 18.43 -5.62
N GLU A 260 3.66 19.51 -6.37
CA GLU A 260 4.71 20.07 -7.23
C GLU A 260 5.94 20.48 -6.42
N SER A 261 5.75 20.96 -5.20
CA SER A 261 6.80 21.41 -4.29
C SER A 261 7.70 20.25 -3.85
N TYR A 262 7.14 19.16 -3.33
CA TYR A 262 7.96 18.01 -2.92
C TYR A 262 8.53 17.24 -4.11
N TRP A 263 7.89 17.22 -5.28
CA TRP A 263 8.48 16.62 -6.50
C TRP A 263 9.66 17.43 -7.03
N MET A 264 9.58 18.75 -6.97
CA MET A 264 10.70 19.64 -7.30
C MET A 264 11.88 19.39 -6.35
N ALA A 265 11.64 19.42 -5.03
CA ALA A 265 12.65 19.16 -4.01
C ALA A 265 13.26 17.77 -4.14
N GLY A 266 12.40 16.77 -4.30
CA GLY A 266 12.77 15.38 -4.48
C GLY A 266 13.64 15.12 -5.70
N THR A 267 13.33 15.76 -6.83
CA THR A 267 14.15 15.66 -8.05
C THR A 267 15.56 16.22 -7.83
N LEU A 268 15.71 17.29 -7.03
CA LEU A 268 17.02 17.85 -6.69
C LEU A 268 17.84 16.89 -5.83
N ILE A 269 17.19 16.16 -4.93
CA ILE A 269 17.84 15.16 -4.06
C ILE A 269 18.28 13.94 -4.86
N GLU A 270 17.40 13.36 -5.67
CA GLU A 270 17.75 12.24 -6.55
C GLU A 270 18.95 12.61 -7.43
N ALA A 271 18.92 13.79 -8.06
CA ALA A 271 19.98 14.24 -8.95
C ALA A 271 21.30 14.55 -8.21
N GLY A 272 21.26 15.21 -7.05
CA GLY A 272 22.45 15.63 -6.32
C GLY A 272 23.18 14.50 -5.59
N SER A 273 22.47 13.43 -5.26
CA SER A 273 22.97 12.27 -4.50
C SER A 273 23.85 11.37 -5.36
N ASP A 274 23.26 10.71 -6.37
CA ASP A 274 23.96 9.66 -7.13
C ASP A 274 25.03 10.22 -8.06
N THR A 275 24.77 11.34 -8.75
CA THR A 275 25.68 11.86 -9.78
C THR A 275 27.05 12.27 -9.20
N THR A 276 27.05 12.93 -8.04
CA THR A 276 28.27 13.34 -7.34
C THR A 276 29.04 12.11 -6.83
N ARG A 277 28.33 11.17 -6.18
CA ARG A 277 28.90 9.91 -5.68
C ARG A 277 29.58 9.11 -6.79
N ILE A 278 28.89 8.92 -7.92
CA ILE A 278 29.39 8.16 -9.06
C ILE A 278 30.59 8.85 -9.69
N THR A 279 30.56 10.17 -9.84
CA THR A 279 31.70 10.92 -10.40
C THR A 279 32.95 10.79 -9.51
N LEU A 280 32.79 10.81 -8.19
CA LEU A 280 33.89 10.53 -7.26
C LEU A 280 34.43 9.11 -7.46
N ILE A 281 33.57 8.10 -7.52
CA ILE A 281 33.95 6.70 -7.78
C ILE A 281 34.75 6.58 -9.08
N LEU A 282 34.33 7.25 -10.16
CA LEU A 282 35.03 7.25 -11.45
C LEU A 282 36.42 7.88 -11.37
N ILE A 283 36.57 8.99 -10.63
CA ILE A 283 37.88 9.64 -10.43
C ILE A 283 38.81 8.74 -9.60
N LEU A 284 38.30 8.05 -8.58
CA LEU A 284 39.11 7.11 -7.80
C LEU A 284 39.50 5.87 -8.62
N ALA A 285 38.61 5.36 -9.47
CA ALA A 285 38.92 4.29 -10.41
C ALA A 285 40.06 4.72 -11.35
N ALA A 286 39.97 5.93 -11.92
CA ALA A 286 41.00 6.49 -12.78
C ALA A 286 42.33 6.74 -12.06
N ALA A 287 42.31 7.10 -10.78
CA ALA A 287 43.52 7.30 -9.97
C ALA A 287 44.30 5.99 -9.78
N VAL A 288 43.56 4.89 -9.61
CA VAL A 288 44.13 3.54 -9.47
C VAL A 288 44.63 3.01 -10.82
N MET A 289 43.83 3.17 -11.88
CA MET A 289 44.15 2.63 -13.21
C MET A 289 45.25 3.41 -13.93
N TYR A 290 45.31 4.73 -13.74
CA TYR A 290 46.22 5.63 -14.42
C TYR A 290 46.91 6.54 -13.40
N PRO A 291 47.85 6.04 -12.58
CA PRO A 291 48.41 6.82 -11.48
C PRO A 291 49.33 7.98 -11.91
N ASP A 292 49.65 8.12 -13.21
CA ASP A 292 50.62 9.10 -13.70
C ASP A 292 50.22 10.55 -13.40
N TRP A 293 48.92 10.86 -13.46
CA TRP A 293 48.39 12.19 -13.17
C TRP A 293 48.29 12.49 -11.67
N VAL A 294 48.08 11.46 -10.84
CA VAL A 294 47.86 11.61 -9.38
C VAL A 294 49.04 12.33 -8.74
N GLY A 295 50.27 11.87 -8.99
CA GLY A 295 51.47 12.49 -8.44
C GLY A 295 51.75 13.92 -8.94
N ARG A 296 51.23 14.31 -10.11
CA ARG A 296 51.31 15.70 -10.61
C ARG A 296 50.31 16.59 -9.86
N THR A 297 49.08 16.13 -9.68
CA THR A 297 48.04 16.83 -8.94
C THR A 297 48.37 16.97 -7.46
N GLN A 298 48.91 15.92 -6.83
CA GLN A 298 49.39 15.96 -5.44
C GLN A 298 50.48 17.02 -5.25
N ARG A 299 51.45 17.12 -6.17
CA ARG A 299 52.48 18.18 -6.11
C ARG A 299 51.91 19.59 -6.22
N GLN A 300 50.86 19.79 -7.02
CA GLN A 300 50.15 21.07 -7.07
C GLN A 300 49.50 21.38 -5.71
N LEU A 301 48.81 20.40 -5.12
CA LEU A 301 48.20 20.54 -3.79
C LEU A 301 49.25 20.82 -2.71
N ASP A 302 50.38 20.12 -2.74
CA ASP A 302 51.52 20.32 -1.82
C ASP A 302 52.09 21.74 -1.92
N SER A 303 52.14 22.31 -3.13
CA SER A 303 52.62 23.69 -3.34
C SER A 303 51.68 24.77 -2.78
N VAL A 304 50.39 24.45 -2.61
CA VAL A 304 49.36 25.40 -2.17
C VAL A 304 49.04 25.24 -0.68
N CYS A 305 48.96 24.00 -0.21
CA CYS A 305 48.54 23.63 1.14
C CYS A 305 49.70 23.21 2.07
N GLY A 306 50.90 23.05 1.51
CA GLY A 306 52.13 22.68 2.21
C GLY A 306 52.42 21.17 2.15
N TYR A 307 53.59 20.80 1.64
CA TYR A 307 54.00 19.39 1.47
C TYR A 307 54.09 18.57 2.78
N LYS A 308 54.07 19.24 3.94
CA LYS A 308 54.12 18.65 5.29
C LYS A 308 52.75 18.60 5.97
N ALA A 309 51.66 18.63 5.21
CA ALA A 309 50.30 18.62 5.76
C ALA A 309 50.01 19.82 6.68
N GLU A 310 50.35 21.05 6.25
CA GLU A 310 50.21 22.25 7.11
C GLU A 310 48.73 22.59 7.38
N ARG A 311 47.91 22.57 6.32
CA ARG A 311 46.47 22.82 6.34
C ARG A 311 45.74 22.02 5.26
N LEU A 312 44.42 21.88 5.40
CA LEU A 312 43.56 21.32 4.34
C LEU A 312 43.30 22.34 3.22
N PRO A 313 43.06 21.89 1.96
CA PRO A 313 42.54 22.74 0.89
C PRO A 313 41.20 23.40 1.27
N THR A 314 41.02 24.67 0.89
CA THR A 314 39.79 25.46 1.08
C THR A 314 39.28 26.03 -0.25
N PHE A 315 38.06 26.58 -0.28
CA PHE A 315 37.50 27.20 -1.49
C PHE A 315 38.34 28.36 -2.03
N ASP A 316 39.02 29.11 -1.16
CA ASP A 316 39.94 30.20 -1.56
C ASP A 316 41.16 29.71 -2.36
N ASP A 317 41.51 28.42 -2.25
CA ASP A 317 42.61 27.83 -2.98
C ASP A 317 42.25 27.47 -4.43
N MET A 318 40.96 27.34 -4.76
CA MET A 318 40.50 26.72 -6.00
C MET A 318 41.03 27.41 -7.26
N ALA A 319 41.24 28.73 -7.21
CA ALA A 319 41.86 29.49 -8.31
C ALA A 319 43.29 29.01 -8.63
N LYS A 320 44.02 28.47 -7.64
CA LYS A 320 45.40 27.98 -7.73
C LYS A 320 45.49 26.47 -8.04
N LEU A 321 44.36 25.80 -8.24
CA LEU A 321 44.27 24.35 -8.46
C LEU A 321 43.78 23.98 -9.88
N PRO A 322 44.40 24.47 -10.97
CA PRO A 322 43.93 24.20 -12.32
C PRO A 322 43.99 22.72 -12.71
N LEU A 323 44.93 21.94 -12.16
CA LEU A 323 45.03 20.50 -12.44
C LEU A 323 43.87 19.74 -11.78
N VAL A 324 43.43 20.14 -10.58
CA VAL A 324 42.23 19.56 -9.95
C VAL A 324 40.98 19.84 -10.77
N LYS A 325 40.80 21.06 -11.29
CA LYS A 325 39.72 21.39 -12.22
C LYS A 325 39.76 20.52 -13.47
N GLY A 326 40.95 20.32 -14.03
CA GLY A 326 41.18 19.40 -15.15
C GLY A 326 40.81 17.94 -14.82
N VAL A 327 41.15 17.45 -13.61
CA VAL A 327 40.78 16.10 -13.13
C VAL A 327 39.26 15.96 -13.07
N ILE A 328 38.55 16.97 -12.62
CA ILE A 328 37.08 16.94 -12.53
C ILE A 328 36.46 16.90 -13.93
N LYS A 329 36.91 17.75 -14.85
CA LYS A 329 36.45 17.73 -16.25
C LYS A 329 36.76 16.41 -16.94
N GLU A 330 37.93 15.84 -16.68
CA GLU A 330 38.31 14.53 -17.19
C GLU A 330 37.48 13.41 -16.56
N GLY A 331 37.14 13.51 -15.27
CA GLY A 331 36.19 12.60 -14.62
C GLY A 331 34.80 12.62 -15.26
N LEU A 332 34.30 13.81 -15.61
CA LEU A 332 33.01 14.00 -16.28
C LEU A 332 33.04 13.61 -17.78
N ARG A 333 34.23 13.56 -18.39
CA ARG A 333 34.44 13.12 -19.78
C ARG A 333 34.65 11.62 -19.87
N TRP A 334 35.62 11.07 -19.13
CA TRP A 334 36.23 9.76 -19.36
C TRP A 334 35.19 8.63 -19.45
N LYS A 335 34.26 8.60 -18.49
CA LYS A 335 33.09 7.72 -18.51
C LYS A 335 31.84 8.51 -18.11
N PRO A 336 30.68 8.29 -18.75
CA PRO A 336 29.42 8.92 -18.35
C PRO A 336 29.04 8.54 -16.90
N SER A 337 28.74 9.53 -16.06
CA SER A 337 28.25 9.31 -14.69
C SER A 337 26.74 9.03 -14.59
N ILE A 338 26.04 9.08 -15.73
CA ILE A 338 24.61 8.81 -15.90
C ILE A 338 24.48 7.81 -17.08
N VAL A 339 23.28 7.65 -17.65
CA VAL A 339 22.98 6.87 -18.86
C VAL A 339 24.04 7.09 -19.95
N GLU A 340 24.66 6.00 -20.42
CA GLU A 340 25.77 6.02 -21.39
C GLU A 340 25.43 6.74 -22.71
N THR A 341 24.13 6.79 -23.06
CA THR A 341 23.60 7.43 -24.26
C THR A 341 22.97 8.80 -24.00
N GLY A 342 23.19 9.40 -22.82
CA GLY A 342 22.51 10.61 -22.39
C GLY A 342 21.01 10.40 -22.10
N VAL A 343 20.34 11.43 -21.57
CA VAL A 343 18.89 11.39 -21.31
C VAL A 343 18.15 11.76 -22.60
N PRO A 344 17.30 10.88 -23.18
CA PRO A 344 16.71 11.13 -24.48
C PRO A 344 15.79 12.36 -24.53
N HIS A 345 15.86 13.06 -25.65
CA HIS A 345 15.01 14.17 -26.03
C HIS A 345 13.95 13.71 -27.04
N ALA A 346 12.95 14.53 -27.29
CA ALA A 346 12.01 14.33 -28.38
C ALA A 346 11.88 15.59 -29.23
N LEU A 347 11.91 15.40 -30.55
CA LEU A 347 11.69 16.45 -31.53
C LEU A 347 10.20 16.81 -31.58
N THR A 348 9.85 18.09 -31.44
CA THR A 348 8.43 18.52 -31.40
C THR A 348 7.83 18.90 -32.75
N LYS A 349 8.66 19.12 -33.76
CA LYS A 349 8.25 19.54 -35.11
C LYS A 349 9.17 18.88 -36.14
N ASP A 350 8.62 18.57 -37.33
CA ASP A 350 9.43 18.11 -38.46
C ASP A 350 10.55 19.11 -38.71
N ASP A 351 11.77 18.62 -38.91
CA ASP A 351 12.97 19.44 -39.16
C ASP A 351 13.73 18.91 -40.37
N THR A 352 14.44 19.81 -41.05
CA THR A 352 15.42 19.45 -42.07
C THR A 352 16.80 19.85 -41.60
N PHE A 353 17.71 18.89 -41.52
CA PHE A 353 19.08 19.08 -41.08
C PHE A 353 20.03 18.29 -41.97
N ASP A 354 21.02 18.95 -42.56
CA ASP A 354 22.02 18.35 -43.45
C ASP A 354 21.43 17.48 -44.58
N GLY A 355 20.31 17.92 -45.16
CA GLY A 355 19.59 17.19 -46.22
C GLY A 355 18.67 16.06 -45.72
N TYR A 356 18.68 15.75 -44.42
CA TYR A 356 17.80 14.76 -43.78
C TYR A 356 16.51 15.42 -43.30
N ARG A 357 15.37 14.79 -43.59
CA ARG A 357 14.04 15.17 -43.11
C ARG A 357 13.66 14.28 -41.94
N ILE A 358 13.65 14.87 -40.75
CA ILE A 358 13.45 14.18 -39.47
C ILE A 358 12.04 14.50 -38.99
N ALA A 359 11.24 13.47 -38.73
CA ALA A 359 9.85 13.65 -38.30
C ALA A 359 9.74 14.12 -36.84
N ALA A 360 8.70 14.90 -36.54
CA ALA A 360 8.25 15.13 -35.17
C ALA A 360 7.98 13.80 -34.45
N GLY A 361 8.26 13.76 -33.14
CA GLY A 361 8.20 12.55 -32.32
C GLY A 361 9.45 11.67 -32.40
N THR A 362 10.40 11.96 -33.31
CA THR A 362 11.72 11.29 -33.30
C THR A 362 12.41 11.53 -31.96
N VAL A 363 12.86 10.45 -31.33
CA VAL A 363 13.66 10.52 -30.11
C VAL A 363 15.08 10.90 -30.49
N VAL A 364 15.69 11.85 -29.80
CA VAL A 364 17.03 12.35 -30.11
C VAL A 364 17.88 12.22 -28.86
N THR A 365 19.02 11.54 -28.95
CA THR A 365 19.89 11.35 -27.79
C THR A 365 21.34 11.56 -28.18
N PHE A 366 22.14 12.10 -27.26
CA PHE A 366 23.57 12.29 -27.49
C PHE A 366 24.34 11.14 -26.89
N ASN A 367 25.04 10.39 -27.72
CA ASN A 367 25.82 9.23 -27.30
C ASN A 367 27.04 9.69 -26.51
N SER A 368 26.85 9.89 -25.21
CA SER A 368 27.85 10.43 -24.28
C SER A 368 29.13 9.59 -24.33
N TRP A 369 29.01 8.26 -24.36
CA TRP A 369 30.16 7.37 -24.48
C TRP A 369 30.91 7.57 -25.81
N ALA A 370 30.21 7.61 -26.94
CA ALA A 370 30.86 7.81 -28.24
C ALA A 370 31.53 9.18 -28.32
N ILE A 371 30.88 10.24 -27.84
CA ILE A 371 31.47 11.58 -27.77
C ILE A 371 32.76 11.53 -26.94
N SER A 372 32.74 10.90 -25.77
CA SER A 372 33.92 10.77 -24.93
C SER A 372 35.08 10.00 -25.59
N HIS A 373 34.80 9.09 -26.53
CA HIS A 373 35.82 8.24 -27.15
C HIS A 373 36.22 8.63 -28.58
N LEU A 374 35.40 9.42 -29.28
CA LEU A 374 35.62 9.78 -30.68
C LEU A 374 36.06 11.24 -30.87
N ASP A 375 35.64 12.16 -29.98
CA ASP A 375 35.96 13.60 -30.10
C ASP A 375 37.27 14.01 -29.41
N TYR A 376 38.02 13.06 -28.84
CA TYR A 376 39.21 13.34 -28.02
C TYR A 376 40.40 12.49 -28.45
N GLU A 377 41.59 13.09 -28.42
CA GLU A 377 42.87 12.40 -28.59
C GLU A 377 43.22 11.57 -27.34
N GLU A 378 43.78 10.38 -27.51
CA GLU A 378 44.05 9.41 -26.42
C GLU A 378 42.86 9.24 -25.46
N PRO A 379 41.67 8.85 -25.96
CA PRO A 379 40.42 8.93 -25.21
C PRO A 379 40.35 7.99 -23.99
N GLU A 380 41.06 6.87 -24.03
CA GLU A 380 41.07 5.85 -22.98
C GLU A 380 41.96 6.24 -21.80
N ARG A 381 42.98 7.07 -22.03
CA ARG A 381 43.88 7.60 -21.01
C ARG A 381 43.17 8.70 -20.24
N PHE A 382 43.25 8.64 -18.91
CA PHE A 382 42.80 9.73 -18.05
C PHE A 382 43.84 10.87 -18.08
N TYR A 383 43.56 11.93 -18.83
CA TYR A 383 44.51 13.01 -19.12
C TYR A 383 43.92 14.40 -18.76
N PRO A 384 44.01 14.82 -17.48
CA PRO A 384 43.47 16.10 -16.99
C PRO A 384 43.94 17.34 -17.74
N GLU A 385 45.18 17.34 -18.22
CA GLU A 385 45.82 18.51 -18.81
C GLU A 385 45.15 18.96 -20.13
N ARG A 386 44.37 18.08 -20.78
CA ARG A 386 43.61 18.44 -21.99
C ARG A 386 42.59 19.55 -21.78
N PHE A 387 42.18 19.78 -20.54
CA PHE A 387 41.20 20.79 -20.18
C PHE A 387 41.82 22.07 -19.64
N LEU A 388 43.16 22.18 -19.64
CA LEU A 388 43.86 23.42 -19.28
C LEU A 388 43.80 24.42 -20.43
N ASP A 389 42.58 24.82 -20.77
CA ASP A 389 42.21 25.77 -21.80
C ASP A 389 41.49 26.99 -21.19
N ASP A 390 41.09 27.93 -22.05
CA ASP A 390 40.36 29.15 -21.63
C ASP A 390 38.99 28.85 -21.01
N ASP A 391 38.44 27.66 -21.24
CA ASP A 391 37.13 27.23 -20.76
C ASP A 391 37.22 26.49 -19.40
N LEU A 392 38.43 26.31 -18.83
CA LEU A 392 38.68 25.52 -17.60
C LEU A 392 37.74 25.86 -16.43
N ASP A 393 37.41 27.13 -16.26
CA ASP A 393 36.55 27.63 -15.17
C ASP A 393 35.05 27.55 -15.47
N VAL A 394 34.66 27.10 -16.67
CA VAL A 394 33.27 26.91 -17.06
C VAL A 394 32.91 25.43 -16.91
N PRO A 395 32.13 25.01 -15.89
CA PRO A 395 31.89 23.60 -15.58
C PRO A 395 31.24 22.82 -16.72
N THR A 396 30.48 23.49 -17.59
CA THR A 396 29.70 22.87 -18.67
C THR A 396 30.45 22.79 -20.00
N LYS A 397 31.67 23.33 -20.08
CA LYS A 397 32.45 23.41 -21.33
C LYS A 397 33.53 22.35 -21.40
N GLY A 398 33.81 21.93 -22.62
CA GLY A 398 34.81 20.91 -22.94
C GLY A 398 34.21 19.50 -23.05
N HIS A 399 33.17 19.16 -22.29
CA HIS A 399 32.53 17.83 -22.24
C HIS A 399 30.99 17.90 -22.25
N VAL A 400 30.32 16.74 -22.29
CA VAL A 400 28.84 16.64 -22.24
C VAL A 400 28.28 16.07 -20.93
N GLY A 401 29.12 15.87 -19.90
CA GLY A 401 28.70 15.32 -18.61
C GLY A 401 27.55 16.05 -17.89
N PHE A 402 27.37 17.35 -18.12
CA PHE A 402 26.22 18.12 -17.60
C PHE A 402 25.05 18.25 -18.59
N GLY A 403 25.09 17.53 -19.72
CA GLY A 403 24.15 17.70 -20.83
C GLY A 403 24.39 19.00 -21.61
N ALA A 404 23.44 19.35 -22.48
CA ALA A 404 23.58 20.47 -23.41
C ALA A 404 22.28 21.29 -23.55
N GLY A 405 22.44 22.52 -24.04
CA GLY A 405 21.34 23.40 -24.44
C GLY A 405 20.39 23.80 -23.31
N ARG A 406 19.10 23.97 -23.62
CA ARG A 406 18.08 24.39 -22.62
C ARG A 406 17.94 23.40 -21.47
N ARG A 407 18.30 22.13 -21.68
CA ARG A 407 18.20 21.04 -20.70
C ARG A 407 19.51 20.79 -19.94
N VAL A 408 20.53 21.65 -20.08
CA VAL A 408 21.77 21.58 -19.30
C VAL A 408 21.49 21.47 -17.80
N CYS A 409 22.32 20.74 -17.06
CA CYS A 409 22.15 20.49 -15.63
C CYS A 409 21.95 21.79 -14.86
N VAL A 410 20.89 21.85 -14.03
CA VAL A 410 20.59 23.02 -13.19
C VAL A 410 21.51 23.12 -11.97
N GLY A 411 22.03 21.99 -11.50
CA GLY A 411 22.91 21.89 -10.33
C GLY A 411 24.41 21.89 -10.65
N ASN A 412 24.83 22.31 -11.86
CA ASN A 412 26.21 22.17 -12.31
C ASN A 412 27.22 22.88 -11.39
N ASN A 413 26.92 24.08 -10.87
CA ASN A 413 27.80 24.81 -9.96
C ASN A 413 27.94 24.12 -8.60
N VAL A 414 26.84 23.58 -8.06
CA VAL A 414 26.85 22.85 -6.78
C VAL A 414 27.67 21.56 -6.91
N ALA A 415 27.46 20.80 -7.99
CA ALA A 415 28.24 19.60 -8.27
C ALA A 415 29.72 19.92 -8.48
N TRP A 416 30.04 20.99 -9.22
CA TRP A 416 31.40 21.45 -9.44
C TRP A 416 32.12 21.79 -8.13
N ASN A 417 31.48 22.54 -7.23
CA ASN A 417 32.04 22.88 -5.92
C ASN A 417 32.20 21.65 -5.02
N ASN A 418 31.22 20.72 -5.02
CA ASN A 418 31.31 19.45 -4.30
C ASN A 418 32.57 18.68 -4.75
N LEU A 419 32.73 18.50 -6.07
CA LEU A 419 33.85 17.77 -6.64
C LEU A 419 35.18 18.49 -6.38
N LEU A 420 35.23 19.81 -6.50
CA LEU A 420 36.42 20.61 -6.20
C LEU A 420 36.94 20.38 -4.80
N ILE A 421 36.10 20.56 -3.77
CA ILE A 421 36.55 20.45 -2.39
C ILE A 421 36.86 19.00 -2.00
N SER A 422 36.06 18.03 -2.44
CA SER A 422 36.25 16.62 -2.10
C SER A 422 37.45 16.01 -2.81
N VAL A 423 37.60 16.20 -4.13
CA VAL A 423 38.74 15.67 -4.89
C VAL A 423 40.06 16.29 -4.42
N SER A 424 40.09 17.61 -4.18
CA SER A 424 41.29 18.28 -3.64
C SER A 424 41.72 17.65 -2.31
N ARG A 425 40.77 17.42 -1.41
CA ARG A 425 41.03 16.88 -0.08
C ARG A 425 41.43 15.41 -0.11
N LEU A 426 40.72 14.60 -0.88
CA LEU A 426 41.02 13.17 -1.01
C LEU A 426 42.43 12.96 -1.57
N LEU A 427 42.77 13.63 -2.68
CA LEU A 427 44.09 13.51 -3.30
C LEU A 427 45.21 14.09 -2.44
N TYR A 428 44.96 15.18 -1.72
CA TYR A 428 45.95 15.78 -0.82
C TYR A 428 46.25 14.89 0.39
N CYS A 429 45.26 14.17 0.91
CA CYS A 429 45.38 13.42 2.16
C CYS A 429 45.74 11.94 2.00
N PHE A 430 45.32 11.30 0.90
CA PHE A 430 45.38 9.84 0.74
C PHE A 430 46.15 9.41 -0.51
N ASP A 431 46.85 8.29 -0.38
CA ASP A 431 47.28 7.45 -1.48
C ASP A 431 46.24 6.34 -1.69
N ILE A 432 45.86 6.15 -2.95
CA ILE A 432 44.80 5.24 -3.37
C ILE A 432 45.42 4.26 -4.36
N GLU A 433 45.57 3.02 -3.92
CA GLU A 433 46.35 2.00 -4.61
C GLU A 433 45.45 0.83 -5.01
N GLU A 434 45.83 0.16 -6.11
CA GLU A 434 45.21 -1.09 -6.53
C GLU A 434 45.46 -2.19 -5.49
N VAL A 435 44.44 -3.02 -5.24
CA VAL A 435 44.63 -4.21 -4.40
C VAL A 435 45.29 -5.31 -5.27
N PRO A 436 46.46 -5.87 -4.86
CA PRO A 436 47.12 -6.91 -5.64
C PRO A 436 46.19 -8.09 -5.94
N GLY A 437 46.11 -8.49 -7.21
CA GLY A 437 45.26 -9.59 -7.68
C GLY A 437 43.78 -9.24 -7.86
N LYS A 438 43.38 -7.98 -7.64
CA LYS A 438 42.00 -7.49 -7.84
C LYS A 438 41.98 -6.19 -8.67
N PRO A 439 42.37 -6.23 -9.95
CA PRO A 439 42.46 -5.04 -10.77
C PRO A 439 41.09 -4.43 -11.05
N VAL A 440 41.06 -3.10 -11.26
CA VAL A 440 39.82 -2.39 -11.58
C VAL A 440 39.39 -2.70 -13.02
N ASP A 441 38.20 -3.28 -13.17
CA ASP A 441 37.64 -3.63 -14.48
C ASP A 441 36.92 -2.44 -15.12
N ALA A 442 37.62 -1.73 -16.01
CA ALA A 442 37.05 -0.59 -16.75
C ALA A 442 35.95 -0.96 -17.76
N SER A 443 35.74 -2.25 -18.05
CA SER A 443 34.66 -2.69 -18.94
C SER A 443 33.30 -2.72 -18.23
N ARG A 444 33.30 -2.81 -16.89
CA ARG A 444 32.07 -2.80 -16.09
C ARG A 444 31.51 -1.39 -15.95
N SER A 445 30.19 -1.34 -15.82
CA SER A 445 29.50 -0.11 -15.43
C SER A 445 29.76 0.18 -13.95
N PHE A 446 30.19 1.40 -13.66
CA PHE A 446 30.32 1.90 -12.29
C PHE A 446 29.00 2.49 -11.76
N LEU A 447 27.90 2.37 -12.52
CA LEU A 447 26.53 2.73 -12.11
C LEU A 447 25.94 1.61 -11.22
N ILE A 448 26.49 1.42 -10.02
CA ILE A 448 26.05 0.37 -9.08
C ILE A 448 25.14 0.98 -8.01
N GLY A 449 24.14 0.19 -7.58
CA GLY A 449 23.27 0.49 -6.44
C GLY A 449 24.02 0.54 -5.10
N TYR A 450 23.28 0.79 -4.01
CA TYR A 450 23.82 0.79 -2.65
C TYR A 450 24.13 -0.65 -2.18
N GLY A 451 25.20 -0.84 -1.42
CA GLY A 451 25.61 -2.14 -0.88
C GLY A 451 27.09 -2.41 -1.11
N ASP A 452 27.43 -3.12 -2.19
CA ASP A 452 28.79 -3.59 -2.44
C ASP A 452 29.72 -2.53 -3.08
N PRO A 453 31.03 -2.58 -2.79
CA PRO A 453 32.01 -1.72 -3.46
C PRO A 453 32.06 -2.02 -4.97
N PRO A 454 32.14 -0.99 -5.83
CA PRO A 454 32.27 -1.20 -7.26
C PRO A 454 33.62 -1.82 -7.66
N PHE A 455 34.66 -1.57 -6.86
CA PHE A 455 35.97 -2.17 -6.98
C PHE A 455 36.70 -2.09 -5.64
N MET A 456 37.74 -2.90 -5.47
CA MET A 456 38.54 -2.93 -4.25
C MET A 456 39.73 -1.98 -4.39
N VAL A 457 39.99 -1.18 -3.36
CA VAL A 457 41.15 -0.28 -3.28
C VAL A 457 41.79 -0.34 -1.92
N THR A 458 43.09 -0.04 -1.89
CA THR A 458 43.81 0.23 -0.65
C THR A 458 43.91 1.74 -0.48
N ILE A 459 43.33 2.27 0.60
CA ILE A 459 43.40 3.70 0.92
C ILE A 459 44.27 3.87 2.15
N LYS A 460 45.32 4.69 2.04
CA LYS A 460 46.24 5.01 3.15
C LYS A 460 46.48 6.51 3.22
N PRO A 461 46.64 7.10 4.41
CA PRO A 461 47.11 8.48 4.49
C PRO A 461 48.51 8.58 3.87
N ARG A 462 48.77 9.65 3.10
CA ARG A 462 50.08 9.85 2.41
C ARG A 462 51.26 9.90 3.36
N SER A 463 51.03 10.39 4.58
CA SER A 463 52.02 10.37 5.65
C SER A 463 51.34 10.49 7.01
N GLU A 464 52.11 10.21 8.07
CA GLU A 464 51.67 10.42 9.45
C GLU A 464 51.21 11.87 9.70
N ALA A 465 51.92 12.86 9.14
CA ALA A 465 51.50 14.27 9.20
C ALA A 465 50.11 14.52 8.59
N HIS A 466 49.75 13.85 7.49
CA HIS A 466 48.42 13.97 6.89
C HIS A 466 47.35 13.31 7.77
N ALA A 467 47.64 12.14 8.36
CA ALA A 467 46.74 11.50 9.32
C ALA A 467 46.47 12.42 10.54
N GLN A 468 47.51 13.03 11.09
CA GLN A 468 47.40 13.97 12.21
C GLN A 468 46.64 15.25 11.82
N LEU A 469 46.84 15.76 10.60
CA LEU A 469 46.07 16.89 10.08
C LEU A 469 44.57 16.56 10.03
N ILE A 470 44.19 15.38 9.51
CA ILE A 470 42.79 14.94 9.46
C ILE A 470 42.24 14.81 10.88
N GLN A 471 42.96 14.17 11.81
CA GLN A 471 42.50 14.05 13.19
C GLN A 471 42.28 15.42 13.84
N ARG A 472 43.20 16.37 13.65
CA ARG A 472 43.10 17.72 14.21
C ARG A 472 41.94 18.52 13.62
N GLU A 473 41.85 18.58 12.28
CA GLU A 473 40.90 19.45 11.58
C GLU A 473 39.50 18.83 11.45
N CYS A 474 39.38 17.49 11.49
CA CYS A 474 38.14 16.78 11.24
C CYS A 474 37.49 16.16 12.50
N ALA A 475 38.17 16.08 13.65
CA ALA A 475 37.59 15.54 14.90
C ALA A 475 36.30 16.28 15.34
N HIS A 476 36.27 17.62 15.18
CA HIS A 476 35.10 18.42 15.52
C HIS A 476 33.92 18.20 14.57
N ALA A 477 34.17 17.85 13.29
CA ALA A 477 33.11 17.59 12.33
C ALA A 477 32.22 16.42 12.80
N LEU A 478 32.80 15.42 13.49
CA LEU A 478 32.04 14.32 14.08
C LEU A 478 31.34 14.70 15.39
N SER A 479 31.90 15.58 16.22
CA SER A 479 31.17 16.08 17.40
C SER A 479 29.88 16.79 16.98
N LEU A 480 29.83 17.46 15.82
CA LEU A 480 28.62 18.06 15.25
C LEU A 480 27.71 17.04 14.56
N VAL A 481 28.26 15.95 13.99
CA VAL A 481 27.48 14.79 13.51
C VAL A 481 26.79 14.09 14.69
N ASN A 482 27.51 13.85 15.79
CA ASN A 482 27.01 13.18 16.98
C ASN A 482 26.14 14.11 17.84
N LEU A 483 26.42 15.41 17.92
CA LEU A 483 25.60 16.38 18.64
C LEU A 483 24.20 16.48 18.04
N GLN A 484 23.97 16.18 16.76
CA GLN A 484 22.60 16.12 16.22
C GLN A 484 21.86 14.86 16.68
N LYS A 485 22.54 13.72 16.87
CA LYS A 485 21.98 12.55 17.58
C LYS A 485 21.71 12.87 19.06
N THR A 486 22.60 13.56 19.75
CA THR A 486 22.40 13.96 21.15
C THR A 486 21.38 15.09 21.31
N PHE A 487 21.27 16.00 20.34
CA PHE A 487 20.34 17.14 20.34
C PHE A 487 18.96 16.74 19.83
N LEU A 488 18.81 15.75 18.94
CA LEU A 488 17.51 15.12 18.64
C LEU A 488 17.08 14.20 19.81
N ASN A 489 18.02 13.52 20.47
CA ASN A 489 17.76 12.82 21.74
C ASN A 489 17.51 13.79 22.93
N ALA A 490 17.95 15.05 22.86
CA ALA A 490 17.70 16.09 23.87
C ALA A 490 16.52 17.04 23.51
N LEU A 491 16.13 17.11 22.23
CA LEU A 491 14.90 17.72 21.72
C LEU A 491 13.70 16.76 21.87
N ARG A 492 13.94 15.48 22.14
CA ARG A 492 13.14 14.79 23.16
C ARG A 492 13.44 15.47 24.49
N GLN A 493 12.86 16.66 24.70
CA GLN A 493 12.86 17.24 26.03
C GLN A 493 12.27 16.18 26.97
N PRO A 494 12.88 15.95 28.14
CA PRO A 494 12.24 15.14 29.17
C PRO A 494 10.88 15.79 29.43
N ARG A 495 9.80 15.05 29.17
CA ARG A 495 8.47 15.53 29.51
C ARG A 495 8.52 15.94 30.97
N LYS A 496 8.38 17.23 31.29
CA LYS A 496 8.06 17.68 32.64
C LYS A 496 6.60 17.30 32.95
N ILE A 497 6.32 16.00 32.97
CA ILE A 497 5.09 15.46 33.51
C ILE A 497 5.30 15.38 35.02
N ARG A 498 4.37 15.99 35.75
CA ARG A 498 4.31 15.94 37.21
C ARG A 498 4.11 14.47 37.63
N CYS A 499 4.78 14.07 38.69
CA CYS A 499 4.55 12.78 39.32
C CYS A 499 3.19 12.84 40.04
N ASP A 500 2.20 12.10 39.53
CA ASP A 500 0.81 12.16 39.97
C ASP A 500 0.44 11.04 40.96
N LEU A 501 1.40 10.37 41.61
CA LEU A 501 1.08 9.28 42.54
C LEU A 501 0.82 9.78 43.96
N ALA A 502 -0.45 9.62 44.34
CA ALA A 502 -0.94 9.57 45.71
C ALA A 502 -0.22 8.48 46.53
N PHE A 503 -0.19 8.68 47.84
CA PHE A 503 0.55 7.92 48.85
C PHE A 503 0.44 6.39 48.70
N GLY A 504 1.60 5.74 48.58
CA GLY A 504 1.78 4.31 48.80
C GLY A 504 2.00 3.52 47.52
N GLY A 505 3.26 3.19 47.22
CA GLY A 505 3.59 2.31 46.10
C GLY A 505 4.99 2.54 45.53
N SER A 506 5.48 1.48 44.89
CA SER A 506 6.75 1.35 44.16
C SER A 506 7.06 2.53 43.22
N PRO A 507 8.34 2.75 42.86
CA PRO A 507 8.78 3.92 42.10
C PRO A 507 7.90 4.13 40.87
N CYS A 508 7.49 5.38 40.64
CA CYS A 508 6.61 5.72 39.54
C CYS A 508 7.19 5.19 38.22
N LEU A 509 6.33 4.86 37.26
CA LEU A 509 6.72 4.20 36.01
C LEU A 509 7.87 4.94 35.31
N ASN A 510 7.91 6.27 35.37
CA ASN A 510 8.97 7.06 34.77
C ASN A 510 10.31 6.93 35.54
N CYS A 511 10.31 7.07 36.86
CA CYS A 511 11.52 6.84 37.67
C CYS A 511 12.03 5.39 37.57
N ARG A 512 11.12 4.44 37.35
CA ARG A 512 11.44 3.01 37.15
C ARG A 512 12.05 2.75 35.77
N LEU A 513 11.57 3.44 34.73
CA LEU A 513 12.09 3.35 33.37
C LEU A 513 13.41 4.13 33.19
N ASP A 514 13.61 5.18 33.97
CA ASP A 514 14.82 6.01 33.93
C ASP A 514 15.89 5.57 34.96
N GLU A 515 15.63 4.51 35.74
CA GLU A 515 16.51 3.96 36.79
C GLU A 515 16.90 4.96 37.91
N VAL A 516 16.06 5.97 38.20
CA VAL A 516 16.34 7.01 39.21
C VAL A 516 15.50 6.83 40.48
N GLN A 517 16.07 7.10 41.66
CA GLN A 517 15.36 7.01 42.93
C GLN A 517 14.29 8.11 43.10
N CYS A 518 13.06 7.72 43.44
CA CYS A 518 11.90 8.62 43.47
C CYS A 518 11.79 9.39 44.82
N GLU A 519 12.12 10.69 44.86
CA GLU A 519 11.96 11.55 46.06
C GLU A 519 10.59 12.25 46.13
N ILE A 520 9.87 12.10 47.24
CA ILE A 520 8.59 12.78 47.49
C ILE A 520 8.82 14.07 48.31
N ARG A 521 8.57 15.25 47.72
CA ARG A 521 8.58 16.54 48.46
C ARG A 521 7.15 17.05 48.67
N GLY A 522 6.65 17.00 49.91
CA GLY A 522 5.31 17.46 50.25
C GLY A 522 5.12 18.98 50.07
N ARG A 523 4.00 19.41 49.44
CA ARG A 523 3.66 20.84 49.29
C ARG A 523 2.25 21.15 49.82
N LYS A 524 2.16 22.17 50.68
CA LYS A 524 0.94 22.67 51.33
C LYS A 524 -0.01 23.37 50.32
N PRO A 525 -1.34 23.29 50.50
CA PRO A 525 -2.31 23.85 49.55
C PRO A 525 -2.42 25.38 49.64
N LYS A 526 -2.41 26.08 48.50
CA LYS A 526 -2.75 27.51 48.39
C LYS A 526 -4.09 27.68 47.67
N ARG A 527 -5.10 28.18 48.40
CA ARG A 527 -6.36 28.72 47.84
C ARG A 527 -6.07 29.97 47.01
N ARG A 528 -6.74 30.16 45.86
CA ARG A 528 -6.77 31.45 45.15
C ARG A 528 -8.19 31.83 44.74
N LYS A 529 -8.58 33.04 45.14
CA LYS A 529 -9.85 33.75 44.87
C LYS A 529 -10.01 34.06 43.37
N LEU A 530 -11.25 33.97 42.89
CA LEU A 530 -11.71 34.60 41.64
C LEU A 530 -11.84 36.11 41.87
N GLU A 531 -11.28 36.91 40.96
CA GLU A 531 -11.63 38.33 40.80
C GLU A 531 -12.04 38.58 39.35
N THR A 532 -13.23 39.14 39.21
CA THR A 532 -13.92 39.54 37.99
C THR A 532 -13.32 40.88 37.51
N LYS A 533 -12.89 40.96 36.25
CA LYS A 533 -12.73 42.26 35.56
C LYS A 533 -13.39 42.23 34.19
N GLN A 534 -14.43 43.06 34.08
CA GLN A 534 -15.08 43.48 32.85
C GLN A 534 -14.09 44.22 31.94
N ALA A 535 -14.09 43.89 30.66
CA ALA A 535 -13.50 44.72 29.61
C ALA A 535 -14.53 44.94 28.50
N GLN A 536 -14.78 46.21 28.20
CA GLN A 536 -15.76 46.75 27.26
C GLN A 536 -15.44 46.35 25.82
N ILE A 537 -16.46 45.84 25.11
CA ILE A 537 -16.43 45.61 23.67
C ILE A 537 -16.79 46.93 22.98
N THR A 538 -15.85 47.51 22.25
CA THR A 538 -16.11 48.60 21.31
C THR A 538 -16.37 48.00 19.93
N ILE A 539 -17.61 48.16 19.45
CA ILE A 539 -18.06 47.72 18.14
C ILE A 539 -17.45 48.65 17.07
N LYS A 540 -16.67 48.08 16.13
CA LYS A 540 -16.43 48.68 14.82
C LYS A 540 -16.88 47.70 13.74
N THR A 541 -17.80 48.17 12.93
CA THR A 541 -18.41 47.49 11.79
C THR A 541 -17.60 47.69 10.51
N ASN A 542 -17.60 46.62 9.71
CA ASN A 542 -17.55 46.52 8.25
C ASN A 542 -16.30 45.93 7.56
N THR A 543 -16.69 45.07 6.60
CA THR A 543 -16.02 44.51 5.41
C THR A 543 -15.17 43.24 5.54
N SER A 544 -15.88 42.11 5.37
CA SER A 544 -15.56 40.96 4.49
C SER A 544 -14.09 40.61 4.24
N SER A 545 -13.62 39.52 4.84
CA SER A 545 -12.79 38.51 4.16
C SER A 545 -12.83 37.22 4.99
N ALA A 546 -13.35 36.17 4.37
CA ALA A 546 -13.46 34.85 4.94
C ALA A 546 -12.07 34.29 5.26
N ILE A 547 -11.89 33.85 6.50
CA ILE A 547 -10.80 32.96 6.89
C ILE A 547 -11.04 31.65 6.13
N THR A 548 -10.22 31.41 5.11
CA THR A 548 -10.25 30.17 4.34
C THR A 548 -9.26 29.22 5.01
N ILE A 549 -9.80 28.14 5.55
CA ILE A 549 -9.05 26.96 6.00
C ILE A 549 -8.58 26.24 4.72
N PRO A 550 -7.29 25.90 4.51
CA PRO A 550 -6.84 25.29 3.27
C PRO A 550 -7.40 23.87 3.07
N ASN A 551 -8.13 23.66 1.97
CA ASN A 551 -8.66 22.40 1.46
C ASN A 551 -7.56 21.53 0.81
N ASP A 552 -6.57 21.07 1.57
CA ASP A 552 -5.53 20.14 1.07
C ASP A 552 -5.64 18.77 1.76
N ILE A 553 -6.80 18.15 1.65
CA ILE A 553 -6.97 16.70 1.86
C ILE A 553 -7.97 16.27 0.79
N TRP A 554 -7.72 15.18 0.06
CA TRP A 554 -8.58 14.51 -0.95
C TRP A 554 -8.38 14.89 -2.43
N LEU A 555 -7.56 14.11 -3.15
CA LEU A 555 -7.77 13.66 -4.55
C LEU A 555 -6.60 12.76 -5.03
N GLN A 556 -6.34 11.65 -4.34
CA GLN A 556 -5.59 10.52 -4.91
C GLN A 556 -6.26 9.21 -4.48
N ASP A 557 -7.34 8.90 -5.18
CA ASP A 557 -7.67 7.52 -5.51
C ASP A 557 -8.29 7.50 -6.89
N GLY A 558 -7.88 6.54 -7.72
CA GLY A 558 -8.18 6.53 -9.15
C GLY A 558 -9.63 6.85 -9.51
N MET A 559 -9.80 8.01 -10.14
CA MET A 559 -10.84 8.20 -11.12
C MET A 559 -10.40 7.47 -12.38
N PHE A 560 -11.14 6.43 -12.76
CA PHE A 560 -10.97 5.77 -14.05
C PHE A 560 -11.16 6.83 -15.15
N THR A 561 -10.08 7.28 -15.77
CA THR A 561 -10.18 8.00 -17.04
C THR A 561 -10.33 6.98 -18.14
N THR A 562 -11.46 7.08 -18.84
CA THR A 562 -11.86 6.23 -19.94
C THR A 562 -10.93 6.41 -21.14
N SER A 563 -10.07 5.43 -21.40
CA SER A 563 -9.92 4.88 -22.75
C SER A 563 -9.30 3.48 -22.69
N ASN A 564 -10.13 2.52 -23.12
CA ASN A 564 -9.90 1.08 -23.29
C ASN A 564 -9.98 0.19 -22.04
N ASP A 565 -11.17 -0.39 -21.89
CA ASP A 565 -11.51 -1.67 -21.28
C ASP A 565 -10.40 -2.72 -21.47
N SER A 566 -9.88 -3.31 -20.38
CA SER A 566 -9.34 -4.69 -20.32
C SER A 566 -8.64 -5.07 -19.00
N PHE A 567 -9.16 -4.69 -17.83
CA PHE A 567 -8.67 -5.28 -16.55
C PHE A 567 -9.77 -5.58 -15.52
N LEU A 568 -10.95 -5.96 -16.00
CA LEU A 568 -11.83 -6.88 -15.30
C LEU A 568 -12.00 -8.08 -16.24
N GLY A 569 -11.45 -9.23 -15.85
CA GLY A 569 -11.61 -10.47 -16.61
C GLY A 569 -13.08 -10.79 -16.79
N ASP A 570 -13.43 -11.26 -17.99
CA ASP A 570 -14.78 -11.60 -18.42
C ASP A 570 -15.46 -12.59 -17.45
N SER A 571 -16.20 -12.07 -16.47
CA SER A 571 -17.49 -12.64 -16.08
C SER A 571 -18.52 -11.52 -16.11
N GLN A 572 -19.16 -11.40 -17.27
CA GLN A 572 -20.55 -10.94 -17.43
C GLN A 572 -20.96 -9.66 -16.66
N PHE A 573 -20.39 -8.51 -17.02
CA PHE A 573 -21.18 -7.26 -17.06
C PHE A 573 -21.09 -6.66 -18.43
N SER A 574 -21.92 -7.18 -19.33
CA SER A 574 -22.18 -6.53 -20.60
C SER A 574 -22.73 -5.12 -20.35
N PHE A 575 -21.98 -4.11 -20.79
CA PHE A 575 -22.43 -2.71 -20.94
C PHE A 575 -23.54 -2.53 -21.99
N SER A 576 -24.38 -3.54 -22.20
CA SER A 576 -25.51 -3.54 -23.12
C SER A 576 -26.86 -3.82 -22.45
N ASN A 577 -26.94 -3.82 -21.12
CA ASN A 577 -28.25 -3.67 -20.47
C ASN A 577 -28.56 -2.18 -20.34
N PRO A 578 -29.65 -1.68 -20.94
CA PRO A 578 -30.19 -0.39 -20.54
C PRO A 578 -30.42 -0.43 -19.04
N SER A 579 -30.17 0.68 -18.35
CA SER A 579 -30.65 0.90 -17.00
C SER A 579 -32.11 0.42 -16.90
N PRO A 580 -32.43 -0.57 -16.04
CA PRO A 580 -33.77 -0.67 -15.53
C PRO A 580 -33.87 0.46 -14.50
N PHE A 581 -34.80 1.37 -14.75
CA PHE A 581 -35.18 2.52 -13.92
C PHE A 581 -34.35 3.81 -13.99
N CYS A 582 -34.55 4.53 -15.10
CA CYS A 582 -35.26 5.81 -15.02
C CYS A 582 -36.69 5.56 -14.50
N LEU A 583 -36.95 5.75 -13.20
CA LEU A 583 -38.29 6.07 -12.71
C LEU A 583 -38.33 7.58 -12.52
N ASP A 584 -38.91 8.22 -13.53
CA ASP A 584 -39.52 9.55 -13.59
C ASP A 584 -39.23 10.56 -12.48
N ASN A 585 -38.43 11.57 -12.85
CA ASN A 585 -38.75 12.97 -12.53
C ASN A 585 -38.77 13.85 -13.81
N GLU A 586 -38.85 13.24 -15.01
CA GLU A 586 -38.77 13.92 -16.33
C GLU A 586 -40.12 14.04 -17.05
N GLN A 587 -41.23 14.18 -16.33
CA GLN A 587 -42.45 14.75 -16.92
C GLN A 587 -42.64 16.17 -16.42
N ILE A 588 -42.07 17.13 -17.17
CA ILE A 588 -42.60 18.46 -17.55
C ILE A 588 -41.43 19.16 -18.23
N GLU A 589 -41.33 19.06 -19.56
CA GLU A 589 -40.82 20.13 -20.44
C GLU A 589 -40.81 19.63 -21.89
N SER A 590 -42.01 19.51 -22.47
CA SER A 590 -42.13 19.63 -23.93
C SER A 590 -43.51 20.17 -24.29
N THR A 591 -43.65 21.49 -24.38
CA THR A 591 -44.51 22.14 -25.37
C THR A 591 -44.08 23.59 -25.56
N ASN A 592 -43.80 23.93 -26.81
CA ASN A 592 -43.37 25.24 -27.30
C ASN A 592 -44.39 26.36 -27.01
N ALA A 593 -43.91 27.57 -26.67
CA ALA A 593 -44.29 28.82 -27.36
C ALA A 593 -43.56 30.06 -26.81
N ARG A 594 -43.24 30.97 -27.73
CA ARG A 594 -42.70 32.33 -27.57
C ARG A 594 -43.41 33.16 -26.49
N SER A 595 -42.66 33.96 -25.72
CA SER A 595 -42.78 35.43 -25.60
C SER A 595 -42.06 35.95 -24.36
N GLU A 596 -41.72 37.24 -24.41
CA GLU A 596 -41.00 38.05 -23.43
C GLU A 596 -41.68 38.10 -22.05
N GLY A 597 -40.89 38.36 -21.00
CA GLY A 597 -41.38 39.01 -19.78
C GLY A 597 -41.34 38.18 -18.50
N ASP A 598 -40.67 38.77 -17.52
CA ASP A 598 -40.91 38.68 -16.08
C ASP A 598 -40.33 37.54 -15.22
N SER A 599 -39.62 38.03 -14.22
CA SER A 599 -39.13 37.42 -13.00
C SER A 599 -40.18 36.62 -12.22
N ALA A 600 -39.68 35.58 -11.54
CA ALA A 600 -40.30 34.79 -10.46
C ALA A 600 -40.88 33.43 -10.84
N ALA A 601 -40.02 32.44 -11.11
CA ALA A 601 -40.32 31.02 -10.92
C ALA A 601 -39.03 30.18 -10.84
N SER A 602 -38.36 30.16 -9.68
CA SER A 602 -37.38 29.12 -9.36
C SER A 602 -37.68 28.56 -7.98
N LYS A 603 -38.47 27.48 -7.90
CA LYS A 603 -38.55 26.55 -6.75
C LYS A 603 -39.58 25.45 -7.02
N ALA A 604 -39.10 24.31 -7.48
CA ALA A 604 -39.72 23.02 -7.27
C ALA A 604 -38.59 21.98 -7.18
N THR A 605 -37.79 22.05 -6.12
CA THR A 605 -36.91 20.95 -5.71
C THR A 605 -37.75 19.89 -5.02
N ASP A 606 -37.64 18.64 -5.49
CA ASP A 606 -38.28 17.44 -4.98
C ASP A 606 -38.21 17.34 -3.44
N ASP A 607 -39.37 17.46 -2.78
CA ASP A 607 -39.52 17.61 -1.33
C ASP A 607 -39.31 16.27 -0.56
N ARG A 608 -39.06 15.16 -1.29
CA ARG A 608 -38.92 13.79 -0.75
C ARG A 608 -37.53 13.43 -0.21
N LEU A 609 -36.47 14.14 -0.61
CA LEU A 609 -35.07 13.88 -0.21
C LEU A 609 -34.47 14.98 0.68
N ALA A 610 -35.31 15.82 1.30
CA ALA A 610 -34.86 17.00 2.06
C ALA A 610 -33.96 16.69 3.28
N PHE A 611 -33.88 15.43 3.72
CA PHE A 611 -33.02 14.96 4.81
C PHE A 611 -31.55 14.74 4.40
N ILE A 612 -31.23 14.70 3.09
CA ILE A 612 -29.86 14.56 2.58
C ILE A 612 -29.25 15.95 2.32
N SER A 613 -27.97 16.09 2.65
CA SER A 613 -27.17 17.27 2.34
C SER A 613 -27.01 17.39 0.82
N ASN A 614 -27.30 18.58 0.26
CA ASN A 614 -27.02 18.82 -1.15
C ASN A 614 -25.50 18.94 -1.29
N PRO A 615 -24.85 18.11 -2.12
CA PRO A 615 -23.40 18.20 -2.30
C PRO A 615 -23.05 19.54 -2.95
N ASP A 616 -21.99 20.19 -2.47
CA ASP A 616 -21.46 21.40 -3.10
C ASP A 616 -20.66 21.01 -4.35
N LEU A 617 -21.25 21.25 -5.53
CA LEU A 617 -20.64 20.95 -6.82
C LEU A 617 -19.96 22.17 -7.45
N SER A 618 -19.96 23.33 -6.78
CA SER A 618 -19.50 24.59 -7.37
C SER A 618 -18.00 24.62 -7.66
N GLY A 619 -17.20 23.81 -6.95
CA GLY A 619 -15.76 23.67 -7.13
C GLY A 619 -15.31 22.68 -8.20
N LEU A 620 -16.23 21.93 -8.84
CA LEU A 620 -15.87 20.86 -9.79
C LEU A 620 -16.03 21.27 -11.27
N PRO A 621 -15.13 20.83 -12.17
CA PRO A 621 -15.29 20.95 -13.62
C PRO A 621 -16.62 20.37 -14.13
N ALA A 622 -17.17 20.94 -15.21
CA ALA A 622 -18.45 20.49 -15.77
C ALA A 622 -18.43 19.02 -16.23
N ASP A 623 -17.29 18.56 -16.75
CA ASP A 623 -17.10 17.17 -17.20
C ASP A 623 -17.16 16.18 -16.02
N ASP A 624 -16.61 16.58 -14.87
CA ASP A 624 -16.58 15.79 -13.64
C ASP A 624 -17.98 15.68 -13.01
N VAL A 625 -18.74 16.78 -13.02
CA VAL A 625 -20.16 16.78 -12.66
C VAL A 625 -20.96 15.90 -13.61
N GLY A 626 -20.63 15.93 -14.90
CA GLY A 626 -21.19 15.04 -15.92
C GLY A 626 -20.94 13.56 -15.60
N LEU A 627 -19.70 13.22 -15.22
CA LEU A 627 -19.31 11.87 -14.81
C LEU A 627 -20.07 11.42 -13.56
N LEU A 628 -20.16 12.24 -12.51
CA LEU A 628 -20.92 11.92 -11.29
C LEU A 628 -22.41 11.68 -11.58
N ARG A 629 -23.00 12.46 -12.49
CA ARG A 629 -24.39 12.26 -12.96
C ARG A 629 -24.54 10.99 -13.78
N GLN A 630 -23.64 10.73 -14.72
CA GLN A 630 -23.63 9.51 -15.56
C GLN A 630 -23.51 8.25 -14.71
N HIS A 631 -22.71 8.28 -13.64
CA HIS A 631 -22.58 7.16 -12.70
C HIS A 631 -23.69 7.11 -11.63
N GLY A 632 -24.63 8.06 -11.62
CA GLY A 632 -25.74 8.12 -10.68
C GLY A 632 -25.32 8.34 -9.22
N CYS A 633 -24.16 8.96 -8.99
CA CYS A 633 -23.60 9.18 -7.65
C CYS A 633 -24.44 10.16 -6.81
N LEU A 634 -25.13 11.09 -7.50
CA LEU A 634 -25.93 12.14 -6.87
C LEU A 634 -27.37 11.70 -6.53
N ASN A 635 -27.74 10.47 -6.89
CA ASN A 635 -29.08 9.93 -6.72
C ASN A 635 -29.09 8.82 -5.67
N VAL A 636 -30.15 8.77 -4.87
CA VAL A 636 -30.44 7.66 -3.94
C VAL A 636 -31.69 6.90 -4.41
N PRO A 637 -31.86 5.63 -4.02
CA PRO A 637 -33.07 4.88 -4.31
C PRO A 637 -34.35 5.57 -3.82
N PRO A 638 -35.52 5.22 -4.40
CA PRO A 638 -36.83 5.59 -3.86
C PRO A 638 -36.95 5.26 -2.37
N ARG A 639 -37.73 6.07 -1.64
CA ARG A 639 -37.76 6.02 -0.17
C ARG A 639 -38.07 4.63 0.39
N HIS A 640 -39.00 3.88 -0.19
CA HIS A 640 -39.35 2.54 0.29
C HIS A 640 -38.21 1.53 0.13
N ILE A 641 -37.40 1.65 -0.93
CA ILE A 641 -36.18 0.85 -1.12
C ILE A 641 -35.08 1.32 -0.18
N LEU A 642 -34.88 2.64 -0.06
CA LEU A 642 -33.88 3.20 0.82
C LEU A 642 -34.12 2.81 2.28
N ASP A 643 -35.37 2.89 2.75
CA ASP A 643 -35.77 2.49 4.10
C ASP A 643 -35.36 1.05 4.40
N GLU A 644 -35.52 0.14 3.44
CA GLU A 644 -35.11 -1.26 3.57
C GLU A 644 -33.60 -1.43 3.68
N PHE A 645 -32.80 -0.77 2.85
CA PHE A 645 -31.34 -0.83 2.95
C PHE A 645 -30.82 -0.28 4.28
N ILE A 646 -31.44 0.79 4.80
CA ILE A 646 -31.08 1.37 6.09
C ILE A 646 -31.51 0.44 7.24
N ARG A 647 -32.69 -0.18 7.15
CA ARG A 647 -33.15 -1.21 8.11
C ARG A 647 -32.16 -2.37 8.19
N GLU A 648 -31.75 -2.90 7.04
CA GLU A 648 -30.78 -3.99 6.94
C GLU A 648 -29.38 -3.61 7.45
N TYR A 649 -28.97 -2.34 7.29
CA TYR A 649 -27.73 -1.83 7.90
C TYR A 649 -27.77 -1.94 9.44
N PHE A 650 -28.86 -1.47 10.07
CA PHE A 650 -28.96 -1.50 11.53
C PHE A 650 -29.17 -2.91 12.10
N LEU A 651 -29.71 -3.84 11.31
CA LEU A 651 -29.83 -5.25 11.69
C LEU A 651 -28.53 -6.06 11.54
N HIS A 652 -27.76 -5.81 10.47
CA HIS A 652 -26.69 -6.72 10.05
C HIS A 652 -25.27 -6.13 10.05
N VAL A 653 -25.12 -4.81 10.07
CA VAL A 653 -23.81 -4.13 10.10
C VAL A 653 -23.56 -3.48 11.46
N HIS A 654 -24.53 -2.69 11.93
CA HIS A 654 -24.43 -1.89 13.14
C HIS A 654 -24.14 -2.69 14.43
N PRO A 655 -24.68 -3.91 14.65
CA PRO A 655 -24.42 -4.62 15.91
C PRO A 655 -22.94 -5.00 16.14
N MET A 656 -22.17 -5.22 15.06
CA MET A 656 -20.72 -5.47 15.13
C MET A 656 -19.89 -4.22 14.90
N LEU A 657 -20.46 -3.21 14.24
CA LEU A 657 -19.79 -1.98 13.86
C LEU A 657 -20.71 -0.77 14.15
N PRO A 658 -20.93 -0.42 15.44
CA PRO A 658 -21.87 0.61 15.86
C PRO A 658 -21.31 2.02 15.64
N LEU A 659 -21.15 2.35 14.37
CA LEU A 659 -20.38 3.48 13.85
C LEU A 659 -21.06 4.85 14.09
N MET A 660 -22.37 4.83 14.24
CA MET A 660 -23.24 5.98 14.47
C MET A 660 -24.12 5.71 15.68
N ASP A 661 -24.74 6.74 16.24
CA ASP A 661 -25.83 6.54 17.20
C ASP A 661 -27.12 6.29 16.40
N GLU A 662 -27.71 5.10 16.54
CA GLU A 662 -28.93 4.71 15.82
C GLU A 662 -30.10 5.67 16.09
N SER A 663 -30.31 6.05 17.36
CA SER A 663 -31.45 6.88 17.75
C SER A 663 -31.35 8.27 17.10
N VAL A 664 -30.15 8.85 17.09
CA VAL A 664 -29.85 10.14 16.47
C VAL A 664 -29.96 10.05 14.95
N PHE A 665 -29.49 8.94 14.35
CA PHE A 665 -29.61 8.73 12.91
C PHE A 665 -31.08 8.71 12.48
N TRP A 666 -31.95 7.98 13.19
CA TRP A 666 -33.37 7.90 12.84
C TRP A 666 -34.08 9.25 12.97
N GLU A 667 -33.69 10.06 13.97
CA GLU A 667 -34.18 11.43 14.12
C GLU A 667 -33.81 12.28 12.89
N GLN A 668 -32.55 12.27 12.48
CA GLN A 668 -32.06 13.00 11.29
C GLN A 668 -32.72 12.50 10.00
N TYR A 669 -32.88 11.18 9.87
CA TYR A 669 -33.49 10.53 8.72
C TYR A 669 -34.99 10.84 8.57
N ARG A 670 -35.68 11.20 9.67
CA ARG A 670 -37.12 11.51 9.70
C ARG A 670 -37.43 13.01 9.71
N GLN A 671 -36.71 13.84 10.48
CA GLN A 671 -37.16 15.19 10.85
C GLN A 671 -36.71 16.33 9.91
N LYS A 672 -36.01 16.04 8.79
CA LYS A 672 -35.47 17.04 7.82
C LYS A 672 -34.56 18.11 8.47
N THR A 673 -34.20 17.98 9.75
CA THR A 673 -33.27 18.84 10.51
C THR A 673 -31.93 18.10 10.65
N ASN A 674 -30.80 18.82 10.55
CA ASN A 674 -29.44 18.24 10.48
C ASN A 674 -29.27 17.15 9.41
N LYS A 675 -29.06 17.62 8.16
CA LYS A 675 -29.02 16.78 6.97
C LYS A 675 -27.90 15.72 7.00
N LEU A 676 -28.21 14.51 6.55
CA LEU A 676 -27.28 13.38 6.42
C LEU A 676 -26.33 13.56 5.23
N SER A 677 -25.11 13.04 5.37
CA SER A 677 -24.11 12.98 4.30
C SER A 677 -24.57 12.06 3.16
N LEU A 678 -24.50 12.56 1.92
CA LEU A 678 -24.76 11.73 0.74
C LEU A 678 -23.71 10.62 0.57
N PHE A 679 -22.43 10.93 0.83
CA PHE A 679 -21.35 9.96 0.78
C PHE A 679 -21.59 8.80 1.76
N LEU A 680 -21.93 9.13 3.00
CA LEU A 680 -22.22 8.14 4.04
C LEU A 680 -23.42 7.26 3.66
N ILE A 681 -24.49 7.84 3.13
CA ILE A 681 -25.65 7.06 2.65
C ILE A 681 -25.24 6.09 1.52
N GLN A 682 -24.45 6.52 0.53
CA GLN A 682 -23.97 5.62 -0.52
C GLN A 682 -23.07 4.50 0.04
N ALA A 683 -22.24 4.81 1.06
CA ALA A 683 -21.40 3.82 1.73
C ALA A 683 -22.23 2.83 2.58
N MET A 684 -23.32 3.28 3.22
CA MET A 684 -24.27 2.42 3.92
C MET A 684 -25.01 1.49 2.96
N LEU A 685 -25.47 2.01 1.81
CA LEU A 685 -26.10 1.21 0.76
C LEU A 685 -25.17 0.09 0.28
N PHE A 686 -23.88 0.39 0.10
CA PHE A 686 -22.87 -0.62 -0.22
C PHE A 686 -22.75 -1.68 0.89
N ALA A 687 -22.56 -1.25 2.13
CA ALA A 687 -22.30 -2.16 3.25
C ALA A 687 -23.49 -3.06 3.60
N SER A 688 -24.73 -2.60 3.44
CA SER A 688 -25.93 -3.40 3.73
C SER A 688 -26.43 -4.24 2.56
N CYS A 689 -25.91 -4.01 1.34
CA CYS A 689 -26.42 -4.63 0.13
C CYS A 689 -26.43 -6.17 0.18
N SER A 690 -25.45 -6.79 0.84
CA SER A 690 -25.37 -8.26 0.96
C SER A 690 -26.44 -8.87 1.85
N PHE A 691 -27.16 -8.08 2.65
CA PHE A 691 -28.21 -8.55 3.56
C PHE A 691 -29.62 -8.32 3.02
N VAL A 692 -29.77 -7.34 2.13
CA VAL A 692 -31.04 -6.98 1.48
C VAL A 692 -31.67 -8.19 0.74
N PRO A 693 -33.01 -8.34 0.78
CA PRO A 693 -33.71 -9.36 0.00
C PRO A 693 -33.48 -9.21 -1.52
N GLU A 694 -33.39 -10.33 -2.23
CA GLU A 694 -33.16 -10.30 -3.68
C GLU A 694 -34.26 -9.59 -4.46
N SER A 695 -35.51 -9.65 -3.97
CA SER A 695 -36.66 -8.94 -4.56
C SER A 695 -36.41 -7.44 -4.68
N ILE A 696 -35.82 -6.83 -3.65
CA ILE A 696 -35.52 -5.39 -3.60
C ILE A 696 -34.38 -5.04 -4.56
N THR A 697 -33.34 -5.89 -4.66
CA THR A 697 -32.26 -5.68 -5.63
C THR A 697 -32.72 -5.84 -7.08
N LYS A 698 -33.66 -6.75 -7.33
CA LYS A 698 -34.31 -6.93 -8.64
C LYS A 698 -35.21 -5.76 -8.99
N GLU A 699 -35.92 -5.18 -8.03
CA GLU A 699 -36.70 -3.96 -8.22
C GLU A 699 -35.81 -2.77 -8.62
N LEU A 700 -34.58 -2.70 -8.09
CA LEU A 700 -33.55 -1.75 -8.51
C LEU A 700 -32.90 -2.07 -9.88
N GLY A 701 -33.29 -3.17 -10.53
CA GLY A 701 -32.75 -3.58 -11.83
C GLY A 701 -31.46 -4.38 -11.80
N PHE A 702 -31.06 -4.93 -10.64
CA PHE A 702 -29.88 -5.78 -10.52
C PHE A 702 -30.25 -7.26 -10.47
N GLU A 703 -29.47 -8.12 -11.15
CA GLU A 703 -29.73 -9.56 -11.19
C GLU A 703 -29.49 -10.24 -9.84
N CYS A 704 -28.48 -9.80 -9.08
CA CYS A 704 -28.19 -10.29 -7.74
C CYS A 704 -27.58 -9.20 -6.83
N PRO A 705 -27.64 -9.35 -5.49
CA PRO A 705 -27.17 -8.35 -4.53
C PRO A 705 -25.71 -7.93 -4.70
N ARG A 706 -24.83 -8.87 -5.08
CA ARG A 706 -23.42 -8.58 -5.35
C ARG A 706 -23.20 -7.44 -6.38
N LEU A 707 -24.07 -7.33 -7.38
CA LEU A 707 -23.92 -6.36 -8.48
C LEU A 707 -24.38 -4.97 -8.07
N ALA A 708 -25.47 -4.94 -7.29
CA ALA A 708 -25.92 -3.74 -6.63
C ALA A 708 -24.81 -3.21 -5.69
N ALA A 709 -24.18 -4.09 -4.92
CA ALA A 709 -23.07 -3.73 -4.04
C ALA A 709 -21.88 -3.12 -4.81
N ALA A 710 -21.44 -3.75 -5.91
CA ALA A 710 -20.38 -3.21 -6.77
C ALA A 710 -20.72 -1.80 -7.30
N ARG A 711 -21.99 -1.57 -7.66
CA ARG A 711 -22.46 -0.26 -8.13
C ARG A 711 -22.47 0.80 -7.04
N PHE A 712 -22.97 0.48 -5.85
CA PHE A 712 -22.98 1.40 -4.71
C PHE A 712 -21.57 1.71 -4.20
N TYR A 713 -20.67 0.71 -4.20
CA TYR A 713 -19.25 0.92 -3.93
C TYR A 713 -18.63 1.95 -4.88
N GLN A 714 -18.86 1.80 -6.19
CA GLN A 714 -18.34 2.74 -7.18
C GLN A 714 -18.88 4.16 -6.96
N ARG A 715 -20.16 4.32 -6.63
CA ARG A 715 -20.78 5.62 -6.33
C ARG A 715 -20.13 6.27 -5.11
N ALA A 716 -20.05 5.55 -3.99
CA ALA A 716 -19.43 6.05 -2.77
C ALA A 716 -17.94 6.38 -2.98
N LYS A 717 -17.20 5.51 -3.67
CA LYS A 717 -15.79 5.77 -4.01
C LYS A 717 -15.62 7.04 -4.84
N LEU A 718 -16.46 7.28 -5.86
CA LEU A 718 -16.37 8.50 -6.66
C LEU A 718 -16.64 9.74 -5.79
N LEU A 719 -17.68 9.72 -4.95
CA LEU A 719 -17.95 10.84 -4.03
C LEU A 719 -16.77 11.13 -3.09
N TYR A 720 -16.09 10.09 -2.60
CA TYR A 720 -14.86 10.23 -1.81
C TYR A 720 -13.70 10.79 -2.61
N VAL A 721 -13.47 10.26 -3.81
CA VAL A 721 -12.36 10.66 -4.68
C VAL A 721 -12.50 12.12 -5.04
N PHE A 722 -13.70 12.58 -5.40
CA PHE A 722 -14.00 13.96 -5.77
C PHE A 722 -14.10 14.95 -4.61
N ASP A 723 -13.79 14.53 -3.39
CA ASP A 723 -13.86 15.36 -2.18
C ASP A 723 -15.22 16.04 -1.97
N ILE A 724 -16.31 15.29 -2.19
CA ILE A 724 -17.67 15.84 -2.07
C ILE A 724 -18.11 15.99 -0.60
N GLU A 725 -17.52 15.22 0.31
CA GLU A 725 -17.97 15.13 1.70
C GLU A 725 -17.21 16.10 2.63
N PRO A 726 -17.86 17.14 3.16
CA PRO A 726 -17.21 18.11 4.05
C PRO A 726 -17.02 17.61 5.49
N SER A 727 -17.81 16.63 5.96
CA SER A 727 -17.73 16.12 7.32
C SER A 727 -16.57 15.14 7.47
N ALA A 728 -15.51 15.55 8.18
CA ALA A 728 -14.37 14.69 8.49
C ALA A 728 -14.78 13.40 9.24
N VAL A 729 -15.81 13.47 10.08
CA VAL A 729 -16.36 12.30 10.77
C VAL A 729 -17.01 11.34 9.76
N ASP A 730 -17.82 11.85 8.84
CA ASP A 730 -18.52 11.01 7.86
C ASP A 730 -17.59 10.48 6.75
N LEU A 731 -16.49 11.20 6.45
CA LEU A 731 -15.35 10.69 5.68
C LEU A 731 -14.73 9.46 6.34
N ALA A 732 -14.46 9.52 7.65
CA ALA A 732 -13.93 8.38 8.40
C ALA A 732 -14.90 7.20 8.39
N ARG A 733 -16.19 7.47 8.66
CA ARG A 733 -17.24 6.45 8.72
C ARG A 733 -17.45 5.77 7.37
N GLY A 734 -17.61 6.55 6.30
CA GLY A 734 -17.80 6.00 4.96
C GLY A 734 -16.57 5.24 4.47
N ALA A 735 -15.36 5.73 4.72
CA ALA A 735 -14.13 5.00 4.41
C ALA A 735 -14.06 3.65 5.15
N LEU A 736 -14.52 3.59 6.41
CA LEU A 736 -14.56 2.34 7.17
C LEU A 736 -15.58 1.35 6.59
N LEU A 737 -16.75 1.82 6.14
CA LEU A 737 -17.75 0.98 5.47
C LEU A 737 -17.26 0.46 4.10
N LEU A 738 -16.43 1.22 3.39
CA LEU A 738 -15.81 0.75 2.14
C LEU A 738 -14.79 -0.39 2.34
N THR A 739 -14.40 -0.69 3.59
CA THR A 739 -13.56 -1.87 3.90
C THR A 739 -14.27 -3.20 3.73
N PHE A 740 -15.61 -3.21 3.57
CA PHE A 740 -16.37 -4.44 3.29
C PHE A 740 -16.12 -5.00 1.89
N LEU A 741 -15.40 -4.27 1.02
CA LEU A 741 -14.97 -4.78 -0.28
C LEU A 741 -14.03 -5.99 -0.09
N PRO A 742 -14.33 -7.14 -0.70
CA PRO A 742 -13.54 -8.36 -0.54
C PRO A 742 -12.23 -8.34 -1.35
N ILE A 743 -11.50 -9.46 -1.33
CA ILE A 743 -10.21 -9.65 -2.00
C ILE A 743 -10.36 -9.42 -3.51
N SER A 744 -9.67 -8.41 -4.05
CA SER A 744 -9.65 -8.14 -5.49
C SER A 744 -8.57 -8.98 -6.18
N SER A 745 -8.90 -9.57 -7.33
CA SER A 745 -8.01 -10.40 -8.16
C SER A 745 -7.08 -9.56 -9.06
N GLY A 746 -6.64 -8.40 -8.58
CA GLY A 746 -5.87 -7.41 -9.35
C GLY A 746 -4.38 -7.35 -8.99
N ASN A 747 -3.55 -7.06 -9.99
CA ASN A 747 -2.08 -6.99 -9.90
C ASN A 747 -1.56 -5.90 -8.95
N ASP A 748 -0.44 -6.20 -8.29
CA ASP A 748 0.56 -5.29 -7.67
C ASP A 748 0.10 -4.16 -6.73
N HIS A 749 -1.16 -4.13 -6.30
CA HIS A 749 -1.68 -3.13 -5.37
C HIS A 749 -2.05 -3.74 -4.00
N PRO A 750 -1.95 -2.97 -2.90
CA PRO A 750 -2.46 -3.40 -1.59
C PRO A 750 -3.96 -3.73 -1.69
N THR A 751 -4.42 -4.73 -0.92
CA THR A 751 -5.83 -5.14 -0.94
C THR A 751 -6.73 -3.92 -0.68
N PRO A 752 -7.81 -3.71 -1.47
CA PRO A 752 -8.63 -2.50 -1.37
C PRO A 752 -9.16 -2.21 0.04
N ASN A 753 -9.53 -3.26 0.80
CA ASN A 753 -9.94 -3.14 2.20
C ASN A 753 -8.84 -2.61 3.13
N SER A 754 -7.57 -2.93 2.85
CA SER A 754 -6.42 -2.40 3.59
C SER A 754 -6.26 -0.91 3.39
N VAL A 755 -6.39 -0.45 2.14
CA VAL A 755 -6.28 0.96 1.77
C VAL A 755 -7.39 1.78 2.43
N TRP A 756 -8.63 1.29 2.33
CA TRP A 756 -9.77 1.94 2.98
C TRP A 756 -9.65 1.96 4.50
N LEU A 757 -9.11 0.90 5.11
CA LEU A 757 -8.89 0.88 6.56
C LEU A 757 -7.81 1.90 6.96
N THR A 758 -6.69 1.99 6.23
CA THR A 758 -5.64 2.99 6.51
C THR A 758 -6.20 4.41 6.42
N ARG A 759 -7.10 4.67 5.46
CA ARG A 759 -7.78 5.97 5.34
C ARG A 759 -8.72 6.23 6.51
N ALA A 760 -9.55 5.26 6.87
CA ALA A 760 -10.47 5.40 7.99
C ALA A 760 -9.74 5.66 9.32
N ILE A 761 -8.64 4.93 9.57
CA ILE A 761 -7.78 5.13 10.73
C ILE A 761 -7.20 6.54 10.72
N LYS A 762 -6.66 6.98 9.57
CA LYS A 762 -6.11 8.34 9.45
C LYS A 762 -7.15 9.42 9.77
N HIS A 763 -8.38 9.34 9.22
CA HIS A 763 -9.43 10.32 9.54
C HIS A 763 -9.81 10.31 11.01
N ALA A 764 -9.89 9.11 11.60
CA ALA A 764 -10.20 8.98 13.01
C ALA A 764 -9.07 9.54 13.90
N GLU A 765 -7.80 9.36 13.51
CA GLU A 765 -6.63 9.95 14.20
C GLU A 765 -6.58 11.47 14.08
N ASP A 766 -6.86 12.01 12.89
CA ASP A 766 -6.92 13.45 12.63
C ASP A 766 -8.03 14.13 13.46
N LEU A 767 -9.11 13.39 13.77
CA LEU A 767 -10.18 13.80 14.70
C LEU A 767 -9.83 13.60 16.19
N GLY A 768 -8.67 13.02 16.51
CA GLY A 768 -8.23 12.73 17.88
C GLY A 768 -8.89 11.50 18.51
N ALA A 769 -9.59 10.65 17.75
CA ALA A 769 -10.34 9.51 18.28
C ALA A 769 -9.45 8.48 19.01
N SER A 770 -8.14 8.45 18.71
CA SER A 770 -7.14 7.57 19.33
C SER A 770 -6.73 7.97 20.76
N HIS A 771 -7.07 9.18 21.23
CA HIS A 771 -6.54 9.76 22.48
C HIS A 771 -7.63 10.30 23.44
N VAL A 772 -8.69 9.53 23.68
CA VAL A 772 -9.88 9.94 24.48
C VAL A 772 -9.59 10.45 25.89
N ARG A 773 -8.43 10.16 26.49
CA ARG A 773 -8.04 10.72 27.81
C ARG A 773 -7.99 12.25 27.85
N HIS A 774 -8.01 12.93 26.71
CA HIS A 774 -7.90 14.40 26.61
C HIS A 774 -9.10 15.10 25.94
N ILE A 775 -10.15 14.37 25.56
CA ILE A 775 -11.32 14.95 24.87
C ILE A 775 -12.46 15.14 25.87
N ASN A 776 -12.74 16.39 26.23
CA ASN A 776 -13.98 16.79 26.91
C ASN A 776 -14.78 17.65 25.91
N GLY A 777 -15.70 17.02 25.17
CA GLY A 777 -16.55 17.70 24.20
C GLY A 777 -17.86 16.95 23.94
N PRO A 778 -18.86 17.60 23.32
CA PRO A 778 -20.18 17.01 23.05
C PRO A 778 -20.13 15.74 22.18
N ASP A 779 -19.11 15.57 21.33
CA ASP A 779 -19.00 14.44 20.37
C ASP A 779 -18.12 13.27 20.86
N THR A 780 -17.80 13.21 22.16
CA THR A 780 -16.85 12.22 22.71
C THR A 780 -17.33 10.76 22.48
N ALA A 781 -18.63 10.48 22.62
CA ALA A 781 -19.18 9.14 22.41
C ALA A 781 -19.10 8.70 20.94
N SER A 782 -19.34 9.64 20.01
CA SER A 782 -19.24 9.41 18.56
C SER A 782 -17.82 9.04 18.13
N LEU A 783 -16.80 9.73 18.67
CA LEU A 783 -15.39 9.45 18.36
C LEU A 783 -14.92 8.13 18.97
N LYS A 784 -15.36 7.79 20.20
CA LYS A 784 -15.09 6.47 20.80
C LYS A 784 -15.60 5.34 19.92
N ARG A 785 -16.85 5.45 19.46
CA ARG A 785 -17.50 4.48 18.56
C ARG A 785 -16.73 4.30 17.26
N LEU A 786 -16.35 5.41 16.62
CA LEU A 786 -15.53 5.38 15.40
C LEU A 786 -14.22 4.63 15.63
N TRP A 787 -13.53 4.88 16.75
CA TRP A 787 -12.26 4.22 17.05
C TRP A 787 -12.42 2.72 17.39
N TRP A 788 -13.43 2.34 18.17
CA TRP A 788 -13.75 0.92 18.40
C TRP A 788 -14.01 0.18 17.09
N CYS A 789 -14.77 0.80 16.18
CA CYS A 789 -15.05 0.25 14.87
C CYS A 789 -13.77 0.08 14.02
N CYS A 790 -12.83 1.03 14.09
CA CYS A 790 -11.52 0.91 13.44
C CYS A 790 -10.71 -0.27 14.00
N ILE A 791 -10.69 -0.45 15.33
CA ILE A 791 -10.02 -1.58 15.99
C ILE A 791 -10.63 -2.91 15.54
N ILE A 792 -11.95 -3.05 15.59
CA ILE A 792 -12.64 -4.29 15.19
C ILE A 792 -12.32 -4.66 13.75
N ARG A 793 -12.38 -3.70 12.81
CA ARG A 793 -12.04 -3.96 11.41
C ARG A 793 -10.55 -4.29 11.22
N ASP A 794 -9.65 -3.62 11.94
CA ASP A 794 -8.22 -3.92 11.90
C ASP A 794 -7.93 -5.36 12.35
N ARG A 795 -8.54 -5.81 13.45
CA ARG A 795 -8.38 -7.18 13.97
C ARG A 795 -9.04 -8.22 13.10
N SER A 796 -10.30 -8.01 12.71
CA SER A 796 -11.06 -8.97 11.88
C SER A 796 -10.39 -9.21 10.52
N ILE A 797 -9.94 -8.14 9.85
CA ILE A 797 -9.23 -8.28 8.57
C ILE A 797 -7.84 -8.91 8.78
N SER A 798 -7.12 -8.54 9.84
CA SER A 798 -5.79 -9.14 10.14
C SER A 798 -5.88 -10.63 10.45
N LEU A 799 -6.91 -11.05 11.18
CA LEU A 799 -7.19 -12.45 11.50
C LEU A 799 -7.55 -13.26 10.25
N GLY A 800 -8.35 -12.69 9.34
CA GLY A 800 -8.84 -13.39 8.15
C GLY A 800 -7.82 -13.44 7.01
N GLN A 801 -7.12 -12.32 6.79
CA GLN A 801 -6.15 -12.17 5.71
C GLN A 801 -4.70 -12.34 6.16
N ARG A 802 -4.46 -12.73 7.42
CA ARG A 802 -3.13 -13.06 7.97
C ARG A 802 -2.08 -11.95 7.78
N ARG A 803 -2.51 -10.70 7.98
CA ARG A 803 -1.67 -9.49 7.79
C ARG A 803 -1.40 -8.77 9.13
N CYS A 804 -0.49 -7.79 9.09
CA CYS A 804 -0.14 -6.99 10.27
C CYS A 804 -1.31 -6.10 10.71
N VAL A 805 -1.49 -5.99 12.04
CA VAL A 805 -2.35 -4.97 12.65
C VAL A 805 -1.78 -3.57 12.42
N GLN A 806 -2.66 -2.60 12.15
CA GLN A 806 -2.27 -1.18 11.97
C GLN A 806 -2.33 -0.39 13.28
N ILE A 807 -3.18 -0.80 14.23
CA ILE A 807 -3.35 -0.14 15.54
C ILE A 807 -2.63 -0.97 16.61
N PRO A 808 -1.48 -0.53 17.17
CA PRO A 808 -0.66 -1.36 18.06
C PRO A 808 -1.04 -1.30 19.55
N GLY A 809 -2.07 -0.54 19.96
CA GLY A 809 -2.39 -0.28 21.37
C GLY A 809 -3.81 -0.65 21.80
N GLY A 810 -4.00 -0.78 23.12
CA GLY A 810 -5.31 -0.95 23.76
C GLY A 810 -6.09 0.36 23.88
N TYR A 811 -7.40 0.25 24.10
CA TYR A 811 -8.32 1.38 24.22
C TYR A 811 -9.39 1.10 25.28
N PRO A 812 -10.00 2.11 25.94
CA PRO A 812 -11.04 1.86 26.92
C PRO A 812 -12.19 1.02 26.33
N LEU A 813 -12.62 0.02 27.10
CA LEU A 813 -13.76 -0.82 26.72
C LEU A 813 -15.07 0.00 26.72
N PRO A 814 -16.02 -0.33 25.83
CA PRO A 814 -17.32 0.30 25.82
C PRO A 814 -18.08 0.04 27.13
N VAL A 815 -18.73 1.09 27.64
CA VAL A 815 -19.64 1.04 28.80
C VAL A 815 -21.06 1.39 28.36
N GLU A 816 -22.06 0.99 29.15
CA GLU A 816 -23.48 1.17 28.79
C GLU A 816 -23.83 2.64 28.57
N GLU A 817 -23.19 3.57 29.28
CA GLU A 817 -23.42 5.00 29.12
C GLU A 817 -23.12 5.50 27.71
N ASP A 818 -22.13 4.90 27.03
CA ASP A 818 -21.76 5.25 25.65
C ASP A 818 -22.84 4.85 24.62
N PHE A 819 -23.84 4.05 25.03
CA PHE A 819 -24.95 3.52 24.22
C PHE A 819 -26.35 3.83 24.79
N SER A 820 -26.43 4.65 25.83
CA SER A 820 -27.66 4.93 26.59
C SER A 820 -28.86 5.41 25.74
N SER A 821 -28.61 6.22 24.71
CA SER A 821 -29.60 6.73 23.76
C SER A 821 -30.20 5.64 22.86
N GLU A 822 -29.43 4.61 22.51
CA GLU A 822 -29.84 3.55 21.57
C GLU A 822 -30.70 2.48 22.21
N PHE A 823 -30.53 2.21 23.52
CA PHE A 823 -31.30 1.16 24.19
C PHE A 823 -32.81 1.38 24.05
N ASN A 824 -33.27 2.63 24.06
CA ASN A 824 -34.69 2.96 23.97
C ASN A 824 -35.10 3.60 22.64
N GLY A 825 -34.14 4.02 21.80
CA GLY A 825 -34.39 4.74 20.54
C GLY A 825 -34.26 3.90 19.26
N SER A 826 -34.00 2.59 19.41
CA SER A 826 -33.88 1.65 18.31
C SER A 826 -35.23 1.38 17.63
N LEU A 827 -35.23 1.31 16.30
CA LEU A 827 -36.43 0.99 15.51
C LEU A 827 -36.44 -0.44 14.98
N VAL A 828 -35.30 -1.14 15.06
CA VAL A 828 -35.15 -2.49 14.53
C VAL A 828 -35.01 -3.56 15.61
N TYR A 829 -34.72 -3.15 16.85
CA TYR A 829 -34.58 -4.01 18.02
C TYR A 829 -35.32 -3.48 19.23
N THR A 830 -35.83 -4.38 20.07
CA THR A 830 -36.34 -4.04 21.39
C THR A 830 -35.18 -3.68 22.35
N PRO A 831 -35.45 -2.94 23.44
CA PRO A 831 -34.42 -2.59 24.42
C PRO A 831 -33.68 -3.79 25.00
N HIS A 832 -34.39 -4.90 25.21
CA HIS A 832 -33.82 -6.15 25.69
C HIS A 832 -32.78 -6.72 24.71
N ILE A 833 -33.12 -6.82 23.42
CA ILE A 833 -32.21 -7.32 22.40
C ILE A 833 -31.01 -6.38 22.23
N LYS A 834 -31.20 -5.05 22.29
CA LYS A 834 -30.08 -4.09 22.27
C LYS A 834 -29.10 -4.30 23.42
N ALA A 835 -29.59 -4.59 24.63
CA ALA A 835 -28.74 -4.90 25.78
C ALA A 835 -27.92 -6.17 25.55
N GLN A 836 -28.53 -7.23 24.99
CA GLN A 836 -27.81 -8.45 24.62
C GLN A 836 -26.74 -8.18 23.54
N LEU A 837 -27.07 -7.41 22.49
CA LEU A 837 -26.13 -7.06 21.42
C LEU A 837 -24.97 -6.18 21.92
N PHE A 838 -25.21 -5.28 22.88
CA PHE A 838 -24.15 -4.50 23.52
C PHE A 838 -23.16 -5.39 24.29
N ARG A 839 -23.66 -6.38 25.05
CA ARG A 839 -22.80 -7.36 25.75
C ARG A 839 -21.93 -8.14 24.77
N ILE A 840 -22.52 -8.60 23.66
CA ILE A 840 -21.79 -9.27 22.57
C ILE A 840 -20.72 -8.34 21.97
N PHE A 841 -21.06 -7.09 21.66
CA PHE A 841 -20.12 -6.09 21.14
C PHE A 841 -18.96 -5.82 22.10
N ARG A 842 -19.25 -5.72 23.40
CA ARG A 842 -18.23 -5.56 24.43
C ARG A 842 -17.27 -6.76 24.46
N ARG A 843 -17.78 -8.00 24.37
CA ARG A 843 -16.94 -9.21 24.31
C ARG A 843 -16.10 -9.28 23.04
N LEU A 844 -16.64 -8.85 21.90
CA LEU A 844 -15.87 -8.72 20.66
C LEU A 844 -14.71 -7.72 20.81
N MET A 845 -14.94 -6.58 21.49
CA MET A 845 -13.89 -5.61 21.78
C MET A 845 -12.80 -6.17 22.70
N GLU A 846 -13.19 -6.90 23.74
CA GLU A 846 -12.23 -7.59 24.62
C GLU A 846 -11.40 -8.62 23.85
N PHE A 847 -12.04 -9.43 23.00
CA PHE A 847 -11.36 -10.38 22.12
C PHE A 847 -10.34 -9.71 21.19
N CYS A 848 -10.71 -8.56 20.60
CA CYS A 848 -9.83 -7.78 19.73
C CYS A 848 -8.53 -7.34 20.40
N PHE A 849 -8.54 -7.16 21.73
CA PHE A 849 -7.35 -6.86 22.51
C PHE A 849 -6.55 -8.12 22.87
N THR A 850 -7.23 -9.22 23.20
CA THR A 850 -6.61 -10.52 23.48
C THR A 850 -5.75 -11.04 22.31
N VAL A 851 -6.18 -10.86 21.06
CA VAL A 851 -5.48 -11.42 19.89
C VAL A 851 -4.31 -10.58 19.35
N ILE A 852 -4.02 -9.41 19.92
CA ILE A 852 -3.05 -8.47 19.32
C ILE A 852 -1.63 -9.06 19.25
N ASP A 853 -1.16 -9.68 20.32
CA ASP A 853 0.18 -10.26 20.43
C ASP A 853 0.36 -11.42 19.45
N LEU A 854 -0.68 -12.26 19.31
CA LEU A 854 -0.71 -13.37 18.35
C LEU A 854 -0.59 -12.86 16.91
N LEU A 855 -1.40 -11.86 16.53
CA LEU A 855 -1.38 -11.28 15.18
C LEU A 855 -0.05 -10.57 14.86
N GLN A 856 0.56 -9.89 15.84
CA GLN A 856 1.87 -9.27 15.68
C GLN A 856 3.01 -10.31 15.57
N LEU A 857 2.92 -11.43 16.31
CA LEU A 857 3.89 -12.53 16.20
C LEU A 857 3.85 -13.17 14.81
N MET A 858 2.66 -13.47 14.29
CA MET A 858 2.48 -14.03 12.95
C MET A 858 3.06 -13.12 11.86
N ALA A 859 2.81 -11.81 11.96
CA ALA A 859 3.37 -10.80 11.06
C ALA A 859 4.91 -10.78 11.05
N ARG A 860 5.54 -10.95 12.22
CA ARG A 860 7.00 -10.98 12.37
C ARG A 860 7.61 -12.22 11.71
N HIS A 861 7.09 -13.41 12.01
CA HIS A 861 7.60 -14.67 11.46
C HIS A 861 7.52 -14.71 9.93
N ARG A 862 6.50 -14.10 9.33
CA ARG A 862 6.40 -13.94 7.88
C ARG A 862 7.51 -13.08 7.27
N SER A 863 7.87 -11.98 7.93
CA SER A 863 8.93 -11.07 7.45
C SER A 863 10.31 -11.73 7.50
N ALA A 864 10.50 -12.68 8.41
CA ALA A 864 11.73 -13.46 8.56
C ALA A 864 11.88 -14.61 7.55
N SER A 865 10.80 -15.06 6.89
CA SER A 865 10.75 -16.25 6.00
C SER A 865 11.65 -16.22 4.74
N ARG A 866 12.55 -15.23 4.58
CA ARG A 866 13.65 -15.32 3.60
C ARG A 866 14.91 -15.95 4.18
N ASN A 867 15.08 -15.99 5.50
CA ASN A 867 16.18 -16.64 6.20
C ASN A 867 15.61 -17.44 7.39
N LEU A 868 15.71 -18.77 7.35
CA LEU A 868 15.13 -19.70 8.35
C LEU A 868 15.79 -19.63 9.76
N GLU A 869 16.52 -18.56 10.09
CA GLU A 869 17.48 -18.54 11.21
C GLU A 869 17.12 -17.65 12.41
N THR A 870 15.94 -17.06 12.50
CA THR A 870 15.61 -16.21 13.67
C THR A 870 14.27 -16.55 14.29
N VAL A 871 14.22 -17.66 15.02
CA VAL A 871 13.22 -17.92 16.06
C VAL A 871 13.90 -17.64 17.41
N CYS A 872 13.41 -16.62 18.14
CA CYS A 872 13.98 -16.20 19.42
C CYS A 872 13.35 -16.99 20.58
N VAL A 873 14.10 -17.18 21.68
CA VAL A 873 13.60 -17.79 22.94
C VAL A 873 12.36 -17.05 23.49
N ASP A 874 12.21 -15.75 23.19
CA ASP A 874 11.09 -14.92 23.62
C ASP A 874 9.73 -15.31 22.98
N ASP A 875 9.71 -15.97 21.82
CA ASP A 875 8.46 -16.27 21.09
C ASP A 875 7.63 -17.36 21.76
N ARG A 876 8.26 -18.33 22.44
CA ARG A 876 7.57 -19.38 23.20
C ARG A 876 6.77 -18.79 24.36
N ALA A 877 7.32 -17.78 25.04
CA ALA A 877 6.64 -17.09 26.14
C ALA A 877 5.43 -16.28 25.66
N ILE A 878 5.52 -15.70 24.45
CA ILE A 878 4.40 -15.00 23.81
C ILE A 878 3.29 -15.99 23.47
N LEU A 879 3.61 -17.13 22.84
CA LEU A 879 2.62 -18.16 22.51
C LEU A 879 1.90 -18.71 23.74
N SER A 880 2.63 -18.97 24.84
CA SER A 880 2.01 -19.41 26.10
C SER A 880 1.04 -18.36 26.65
N ARG A 881 1.44 -17.09 26.69
CA ARG A 881 0.56 -16.01 27.15
C ARG A 881 -0.68 -15.87 26.26
N CYS A 882 -0.52 -15.92 24.93
CA CYS A 882 -1.66 -15.87 24.02
C CYS A 882 -2.64 -17.03 24.24
N ARG A 883 -2.15 -18.24 24.54
CA ARG A 883 -2.99 -19.38 24.91
C ARG A 883 -3.79 -19.07 26.17
N ASP A 884 -3.11 -18.63 27.23
CA ASP A 884 -3.73 -18.41 28.54
C ASP A 884 -4.76 -17.26 28.46
N ASP A 885 -4.44 -16.18 27.75
CA ASP A 885 -5.34 -15.04 27.53
C ASP A 885 -6.59 -15.44 26.71
N LEU A 886 -6.44 -16.30 25.68
CA LEU A 886 -7.55 -16.83 24.91
C LEU A 886 -8.45 -17.73 25.76
N SER A 887 -7.87 -18.64 26.55
CA SER A 887 -8.64 -19.51 27.45
C SER A 887 -9.39 -18.72 28.52
N ALA A 888 -8.75 -17.71 29.11
CA ALA A 888 -9.37 -16.82 30.09
C ALA A 888 -10.54 -16.05 29.47
N TRP A 889 -10.37 -15.52 28.26
CA TRP A 889 -11.45 -14.84 27.53
C TRP A 889 -12.63 -15.79 27.23
N PHE A 890 -12.35 -17.04 26.84
CA PHE A 890 -13.37 -18.04 26.52
C PHE A 890 -14.22 -18.42 27.74
N SER A 891 -13.60 -18.67 28.89
CA SER A 891 -14.30 -19.02 30.14
C SER A 891 -15.30 -17.92 30.55
N VAL A 892 -14.86 -16.66 30.58
CA VAL A 892 -15.73 -15.54 30.96
C VAL A 892 -16.84 -15.31 29.93
N THR A 893 -16.53 -15.42 28.64
CA THR A 893 -17.52 -15.20 27.57
C THR A 893 -18.54 -16.34 27.51
N GLY A 894 -18.11 -17.57 27.75
CA GLY A 894 -18.97 -18.76 27.81
C GLY A 894 -20.07 -18.61 28.85
N GLU A 895 -19.72 -18.27 30.10
CA GLU A 895 -20.70 -18.01 31.16
C GLU A 895 -21.67 -16.88 30.80
N GLU A 896 -21.16 -15.79 30.21
CA GLU A 896 -22.03 -14.67 29.84
C GLU A 896 -23.00 -15.03 28.72
N PHE A 897 -22.55 -15.75 27.68
CA PHE A 897 -23.41 -16.16 26.57
C PHE A 897 -24.40 -17.25 26.97
N LEU A 898 -24.03 -18.15 27.87
CA LEU A 898 -24.94 -19.07 28.57
C LEU A 898 -26.09 -18.32 29.25
N ASN A 899 -25.77 -17.25 29.97
CA ASN A 899 -26.77 -16.44 30.67
C ASN A 899 -27.65 -15.61 29.73
N LEU A 900 -27.28 -15.45 28.45
CA LEU A 900 -28.18 -14.91 27.43
C LEU A 900 -29.31 -15.89 27.06
N ASP A 901 -29.17 -17.18 27.42
CA ASP A 901 -30.10 -18.26 27.06
C ASP A 901 -31.19 -18.53 28.12
N HIS A 902 -31.05 -18.03 29.35
CA HIS A 902 -31.86 -18.44 30.51
C HIS A 902 -33.23 -17.73 30.66
N GLY A 903 -33.89 -17.37 29.56
CA GLY A 903 -35.11 -16.55 29.56
C GLY A 903 -36.43 -17.22 29.12
N GLY A 904 -36.44 -18.48 28.68
CA GLY A 904 -37.65 -19.16 28.18
C GLY A 904 -38.20 -18.65 26.83
N GLU A 905 -37.67 -17.56 26.29
CA GLU A 905 -38.01 -17.02 24.96
C GLU A 905 -37.00 -17.51 23.89
N GLN A 906 -37.47 -17.71 22.64
CA GLN A 906 -36.60 -18.06 21.52
C GLN A 906 -35.54 -16.97 21.29
N ARG A 907 -34.26 -17.37 21.19
CA ARG A 907 -33.15 -16.47 20.88
C ARG A 907 -33.43 -15.67 19.61
N HIS A 908 -33.26 -14.36 19.68
CA HIS A 908 -33.40 -13.50 18.50
C HIS A 908 -32.33 -13.87 17.44
N PRO A 909 -32.66 -13.96 16.13
CA PRO A 909 -31.73 -14.38 15.09
C PRO A 909 -30.39 -13.63 15.07
N SER A 910 -30.41 -12.31 15.28
CA SER A 910 -29.18 -11.50 15.38
C SER A 910 -28.28 -11.91 16.53
N VAL A 911 -28.83 -12.27 17.70
CA VAL A 911 -28.06 -12.73 18.85
C VAL A 911 -27.33 -14.03 18.49
N ILE A 912 -28.04 -14.98 17.86
CA ILE A 912 -27.47 -16.25 17.37
C ILE A 912 -26.33 -16.02 16.38
N VAL A 913 -26.53 -15.13 15.39
CA VAL A 913 -25.52 -14.84 14.36
C VAL A 913 -24.25 -14.29 14.99
N TYR A 914 -24.36 -13.33 15.91
CA TYR A 914 -23.19 -12.64 16.43
C TYR A 914 -22.47 -13.37 17.57
N THR A 915 -23.16 -14.15 18.41
CA THR A 915 -22.49 -15.04 19.37
C THR A 915 -21.65 -16.09 18.64
N ASN A 916 -22.24 -16.76 17.64
CA ASN A 916 -21.52 -17.72 16.82
C ASN A 916 -20.39 -17.08 16.01
N PHE A 917 -20.57 -15.87 15.47
CA PHE A 917 -19.50 -15.16 14.76
C PHE A 917 -18.28 -14.87 15.63
N ILE A 918 -18.47 -14.51 16.90
CA ILE A 918 -17.36 -14.30 17.83
C ILE A 918 -16.65 -15.62 18.13
N TYR A 919 -17.38 -16.72 18.35
CA TYR A 919 -16.76 -18.03 18.55
C TYR A 919 -16.00 -18.51 17.31
N ILE A 920 -16.53 -18.28 16.11
CA ILE A 920 -15.84 -18.54 14.84
C ILE A 920 -14.50 -17.78 14.80
N GLN A 921 -14.47 -16.50 15.20
CA GLN A 921 -13.22 -15.72 15.31
C GLN A 921 -12.27 -16.30 16.38
N TYR A 922 -12.80 -16.69 17.54
CA TYR A 922 -12.02 -17.31 18.61
C TYR A 922 -11.34 -18.60 18.15
N TYR A 923 -12.09 -19.54 17.56
CA TYR A 923 -11.53 -20.80 17.09
C TYR A 923 -10.59 -20.62 15.89
N THR A 924 -10.77 -19.55 15.11
CA THR A 924 -9.78 -19.16 14.09
C THR A 924 -8.46 -18.71 14.74
N ALA A 925 -8.52 -17.89 15.79
CA ALA A 925 -7.33 -17.48 16.54
C ALA A 925 -6.66 -18.67 17.26
N LYS A 926 -7.44 -19.59 17.81
CA LYS A 926 -6.95 -20.83 18.41
C LYS A 926 -6.25 -21.72 17.38
N LEU A 927 -6.85 -21.93 16.22
CA LEU A 927 -6.23 -22.66 15.10
C LEU A 927 -4.88 -22.05 14.70
N LEU A 928 -4.82 -20.72 14.60
CA LEU A 928 -3.61 -19.95 14.30
C LEU A 928 -2.51 -20.10 15.35
N LEU A 929 -2.88 -20.04 16.62
CA LEU A 929 -1.98 -20.28 17.73
C LEU A 929 -1.35 -21.68 17.64
N HIS A 930 -2.17 -22.71 17.37
CA HIS A 930 -1.67 -24.08 17.23
C HIS A 930 -0.79 -24.25 15.99
N HIS A 931 -1.11 -23.60 14.86
CA HIS A 931 -0.23 -23.57 13.68
C HIS A 931 1.14 -22.95 14.00
N GLN A 932 1.17 -21.88 14.80
CA GLN A 932 2.42 -21.23 15.16
C GLN A 932 3.28 -22.06 16.13
N LYS A 933 2.61 -22.76 17.06
CA LYS A 933 3.25 -23.78 17.90
C LYS A 933 3.83 -24.93 17.05
N LEU A 934 3.10 -25.38 16.03
CA LEU A 934 3.56 -26.40 15.09
C LEU A 934 4.80 -25.95 14.29
N ILE A 935 4.83 -24.71 13.79
CA ILE A 935 6.01 -24.15 13.10
C ILE A 935 7.22 -24.14 14.03
N PHE A 936 7.02 -23.76 15.29
CA PHE A 936 8.08 -23.70 16.29
C PHE A 936 8.64 -25.10 16.63
N ASP A 937 7.76 -26.08 16.86
CA ASP A 937 8.15 -27.45 17.24
C ASP A 937 8.77 -28.23 16.07
N VAL A 938 8.32 -27.98 14.82
CA VAL A 938 8.90 -28.57 13.60
C VAL A 938 10.24 -27.92 13.23
N GLY A 939 10.41 -26.62 13.46
CA GLY A 939 11.65 -25.89 13.15
C GLY A 939 12.84 -26.26 14.05
N LEU A 940 12.60 -26.91 15.19
CA LEU A 940 13.61 -27.30 16.18
C LEU A 940 13.95 -28.79 16.20
N SER A 941 13.21 -29.64 15.48
CA SER A 941 13.37 -31.09 15.53
C SER A 941 14.27 -31.64 14.41
N ASP A 942 15.29 -32.41 14.79
CA ASP A 942 16.11 -33.21 13.86
C ASP A 942 15.26 -34.37 13.30
N TRP A 943 14.75 -34.19 12.07
CA TRP A 943 14.27 -35.16 11.05
C TRP A 943 13.65 -36.54 11.40
N ALA A 944 13.39 -36.91 12.67
CA ALA A 944 13.13 -38.31 13.04
C ALA A 944 12.09 -38.57 14.15
N GLU A 945 11.56 -37.57 14.85
CA GLU A 945 10.57 -37.82 15.92
C GLU A 945 9.16 -37.33 15.55
N PHE A 946 8.18 -38.21 15.79
CA PHE A 946 6.75 -37.95 15.59
C PHE A 946 6.29 -36.74 16.43
N LEU A 947 5.35 -35.96 15.89
CA LEU A 947 4.73 -34.88 16.68
C LEU A 947 3.92 -35.44 17.87
N PRO A 948 3.88 -34.72 19.00
CA PRO A 948 3.00 -35.09 20.12
C PRO A 948 1.54 -35.20 19.64
N SER A 949 0.88 -36.30 20.00
CA SER A 949 -0.55 -36.54 19.67
C SER A 949 -1.45 -35.40 20.15
N THR A 950 -1.08 -34.77 21.27
CA THR A 950 -1.80 -33.65 21.88
C THR A 950 -1.95 -32.45 20.94
N LEU A 951 -0.93 -32.09 20.16
CA LEU A 951 -1.01 -30.95 19.24
C LEU A 951 -1.89 -31.25 18.02
N VAL A 952 -1.89 -32.50 17.56
CA VAL A 952 -2.79 -32.96 16.48
C VAL A 952 -4.25 -32.88 16.95
N ASP A 953 -4.51 -33.29 18.19
CA ASP A 953 -5.82 -33.24 18.81
C ASP A 953 -6.30 -31.79 19.03
N GLU A 954 -5.41 -30.90 19.48
CA GLU A 954 -5.68 -29.46 19.62
C GLU A 954 -6.13 -28.82 18.29
N VAL A 955 -5.40 -29.07 17.20
CA VAL A 955 -5.73 -28.54 15.85
C VAL A 955 -7.06 -29.10 15.35
N ARG A 956 -7.29 -30.42 15.54
CA ARG A 956 -8.54 -31.09 15.20
C ARG A 956 -9.72 -30.50 15.96
N SER A 957 -9.60 -30.39 17.28
CA SER A 957 -10.64 -29.86 18.16
C SER A 957 -11.01 -28.42 17.78
N ALA A 958 -10.01 -27.54 17.60
CA ALA A 958 -10.27 -26.16 17.18
C ALA A 958 -10.99 -26.07 15.82
N THR A 959 -10.61 -26.92 14.86
CA THR A 959 -11.26 -26.99 13.54
C THR A 959 -12.70 -27.49 13.64
N PHE A 960 -12.98 -28.51 14.46
CA PHE A 960 -14.33 -29.04 14.62
C PHE A 960 -15.24 -28.06 15.34
N ARG A 961 -14.79 -27.46 16.45
CA ARG A 961 -15.57 -26.45 17.18
C ARG A 961 -15.88 -25.22 16.33
N PHE A 962 -14.95 -24.81 15.45
CA PHE A 962 -15.24 -23.78 14.44
C PHE A 962 -16.47 -24.14 13.59
N ILE A 963 -16.54 -25.38 13.09
CA ILE A 963 -17.63 -25.85 12.23
C ILE A 963 -18.91 -26.05 13.04
N ASP A 964 -18.81 -26.51 14.29
CA ASP A 964 -19.97 -26.67 15.17
C ASP A 964 -20.66 -25.31 15.41
N HIS A 965 -19.92 -24.22 15.62
CA HIS A 965 -20.48 -22.86 15.69
C HIS A 965 -20.98 -22.30 14.35
N LEU A 966 -20.51 -22.85 13.23
CA LEU A 966 -21.09 -22.54 11.93
C LEU A 966 -22.39 -23.33 11.68
N SER A 967 -22.56 -24.49 12.30
CA SER A 967 -23.67 -25.41 12.09
C SER A 967 -25.02 -24.82 12.50
N GLU A 968 -25.10 -24.11 13.63
CA GLU A 968 -26.35 -23.52 14.12
C GLU A 968 -26.87 -22.43 13.16
N PRO A 969 -26.07 -21.41 12.74
CA PRO A 969 -26.49 -20.46 11.73
C PRO A 969 -26.86 -21.10 10.39
N VAL A 970 -26.14 -22.13 9.94
CA VAL A 970 -26.45 -22.83 8.67
C VAL A 970 -27.80 -23.56 8.77
N ARG A 971 -28.02 -24.35 9.82
CA ARG A 971 -29.26 -25.10 10.07
C ARG A 971 -30.49 -24.20 10.16
N LEU A 972 -30.34 -22.99 10.71
CA LEU A 972 -31.41 -22.00 10.84
C LEU A 972 -31.57 -21.09 9.61
N GLY A 973 -30.79 -21.28 8.55
CA GLY A 973 -30.82 -20.42 7.35
C GLY A 973 -30.29 -19.00 7.59
N LEU A 974 -29.57 -18.79 8.70
CA LEU A 974 -28.99 -17.52 9.12
C LEU A 974 -27.57 -17.29 8.62
N ALA A 975 -26.92 -18.30 8.03
CA ALA A 975 -25.55 -18.20 7.54
C ALA A 975 -25.33 -17.00 6.61
N ARG A 976 -26.31 -16.65 5.77
CA ARG A 976 -26.26 -15.48 4.85
C ARG A 976 -26.04 -14.12 5.54
N PHE A 977 -26.30 -14.03 6.85
CA PHE A 977 -26.14 -12.81 7.65
C PHE A 977 -24.79 -12.74 8.35
N LEU A 978 -23.98 -13.79 8.29
CA LEU A 978 -22.61 -13.76 8.80
C LEU A 978 -21.72 -12.87 7.89
N PRO A 979 -20.75 -12.12 8.45
CA PRO A 979 -19.83 -11.31 7.65
C PRO A 979 -18.93 -12.12 6.72
N ILE A 980 -18.58 -11.53 5.56
CA ILE A 980 -17.68 -12.15 4.57
C ILE A 980 -16.32 -12.63 5.10
N SER A 981 -15.85 -12.08 6.23
CA SER A 981 -14.62 -12.54 6.90
C SER A 981 -14.67 -14.03 7.26
N VAL A 982 -15.87 -14.61 7.48
CA VAL A 982 -16.03 -16.04 7.75
C VAL A 982 -15.54 -16.90 6.59
N ALA A 983 -15.67 -16.44 5.34
CA ALA A 983 -15.13 -17.16 4.18
C ALA A 983 -13.59 -17.28 4.26
N ALA A 984 -12.90 -16.20 4.65
CA ALA A 984 -11.46 -16.22 4.84
C ALA A 984 -11.05 -17.10 6.03
N PHE A 985 -11.83 -17.10 7.11
CA PHE A 985 -11.60 -17.98 8.26
C PHE A 985 -11.79 -19.47 7.92
N ALA A 986 -12.79 -19.78 7.09
CA ALA A 986 -13.14 -21.14 6.70
C ALA A 986 -12.19 -21.74 5.65
N ALA A 987 -11.31 -20.96 5.03
CA ALA A 987 -10.42 -21.40 3.95
C ALA A 987 -9.66 -22.70 4.30
N VAL A 988 -8.95 -22.72 5.44
CA VAL A 988 -8.19 -23.90 5.89
C VAL A 988 -9.11 -25.07 6.27
N PRO A 989 -10.16 -24.89 7.12
CA PRO A 989 -11.14 -25.94 7.38
C PRO A 989 -11.73 -26.60 6.13
N ILE A 990 -12.07 -25.81 5.10
CA ILE A 990 -12.59 -26.31 3.81
C ILE A 990 -11.53 -27.18 3.13
N ALA A 991 -10.29 -26.70 2.99
CA ALA A 991 -9.24 -27.48 2.33
C ALA A 991 -8.97 -28.82 3.04
N MET A 992 -8.98 -28.85 4.37
CA MET A 992 -8.75 -30.07 5.15
C MET A 992 -9.87 -31.10 4.97
N HIS A 993 -11.13 -30.68 5.03
CA HIS A 993 -12.27 -31.60 4.87
C HIS A 993 -12.47 -32.04 3.42
N VAL A 994 -12.18 -31.18 2.43
CA VAL A 994 -12.18 -31.57 1.02
C VAL A 994 -11.07 -32.60 0.76
N PHE A 995 -9.87 -32.40 1.32
CA PHE A 995 -8.79 -33.36 1.20
C PHE A 995 -9.16 -34.73 1.82
N GLU A 996 -9.74 -34.74 3.02
CA GLU A 996 -10.20 -35.98 3.68
C GLU A 996 -11.28 -36.72 2.88
N ALA A 997 -12.26 -36.00 2.34
CA ALA A 997 -13.29 -36.59 1.48
C ALA A 997 -12.71 -37.27 0.24
N ARG A 998 -11.58 -36.78 -0.29
CA ARG A 998 -10.88 -37.37 -1.44
C ARG A 998 -10.03 -38.60 -1.09
N LEU A 999 -9.64 -38.77 0.18
CA LEU A 999 -8.98 -39.99 0.67
C LEU A 999 -9.94 -41.18 0.81
N GLY A 1000 -11.26 -40.96 0.69
CA GLY A 1000 -12.27 -42.00 0.87
C GLY A 1000 -12.57 -42.33 2.34
N GLY A 1001 -12.24 -41.43 3.27
CA GLY A 1001 -12.56 -41.59 4.68
C GLY A 1001 -14.08 -41.61 4.94
N HIS A 1002 -14.61 -42.72 5.42
CA HIS A 1002 -16.05 -42.99 5.58
C HIS A 1002 -16.65 -42.56 6.93
N ALA A 1003 -16.16 -41.47 7.56
CA ALA A 1003 -16.79 -40.96 8.77
C ALA A 1003 -18.00 -40.08 8.40
N THR A 1004 -19.22 -40.58 8.68
CA THR A 1004 -20.49 -39.87 8.45
C THR A 1004 -20.50 -38.45 9.04
N GLU A 1005 -19.80 -38.25 10.14
CA GLU A 1005 -19.71 -36.97 10.84
C GLU A 1005 -18.82 -35.93 10.13
N ASN A 1006 -17.67 -36.33 9.57
CA ASN A 1006 -16.81 -35.41 8.80
C ASN A 1006 -17.45 -35.02 7.47
N GLN A 1007 -18.27 -35.92 6.90
CA GLN A 1007 -19.10 -35.60 5.74
C GLN A 1007 -20.17 -34.56 6.07
N ARG A 1008 -20.81 -34.63 7.25
CA ARG A 1008 -21.74 -33.59 7.72
C ARG A 1008 -21.05 -32.24 7.89
N ARG A 1009 -19.85 -32.22 8.48
CA ARG A 1009 -19.04 -30.99 8.63
C ARG A 1009 -18.68 -30.35 7.29
N LEU A 1010 -18.33 -31.15 6.29
CA LEU A 1010 -18.09 -30.66 4.93
C LEU A 1010 -19.37 -30.10 4.29
N CYS A 1011 -20.54 -30.70 4.54
CA CYS A 1011 -21.82 -30.17 4.05
C CYS A 1011 -22.12 -28.79 4.66
N ILE A 1012 -21.89 -28.60 5.96
CA ILE A 1012 -22.06 -27.30 6.63
C ILE A 1012 -21.19 -26.21 5.97
N LEU A 1013 -19.93 -26.52 5.68
CA LEU A 1013 -19.01 -25.60 5.01
C LEU A 1013 -19.44 -25.26 3.57
N ILE A 1014 -19.95 -26.25 2.84
CA ILE A 1014 -20.48 -26.11 1.49
C ILE A 1014 -21.75 -25.24 1.46
N GLU A 1015 -22.70 -25.50 2.37
CA GLU A 1015 -23.94 -24.73 2.48
C GLU A 1015 -23.65 -23.26 2.83
N MET A 1016 -22.63 -22.98 3.64
CA MET A 1016 -22.17 -21.62 3.89
C MET A 1016 -21.64 -20.95 2.61
N LEU A 1017 -20.80 -21.63 1.81
CA LEU A 1017 -20.29 -21.07 0.55
C LEU A 1017 -21.42 -20.82 -0.46
N GLU A 1018 -22.41 -21.72 -0.53
CA GLU A 1018 -23.60 -21.56 -1.38
C GLU A 1018 -24.46 -20.37 -0.95
N ALA A 1019 -24.61 -20.14 0.36
CA ALA A 1019 -25.30 -18.97 0.89
C ALA A 1019 -24.55 -17.65 0.59
N TYR A 1020 -23.22 -17.68 0.48
CA TYR A 1020 -22.37 -16.51 0.26
C TYR A 1020 -22.22 -16.11 -1.21
N GLN A 1021 -22.16 -17.09 -2.12
CA GLN A 1021 -21.87 -16.88 -3.54
C GLN A 1021 -22.71 -15.77 -4.23
N PRO A 1022 -24.05 -15.69 -4.06
CA PRO A 1022 -24.85 -14.65 -4.73
C PRO A 1022 -24.72 -13.26 -4.07
N ARG A 1023 -24.13 -13.18 -2.87
CA ARG A 1023 -24.15 -11.98 -2.01
C ARG A 1023 -22.80 -11.29 -1.89
N PHE A 1024 -21.71 -12.05 -1.98
CA PHE A 1024 -20.36 -11.55 -1.79
C PHE A 1024 -19.49 -11.83 -3.02
N GLU A 1025 -18.64 -10.86 -3.36
CA GLU A 1025 -17.59 -11.04 -4.35
C GLU A 1025 -16.38 -11.76 -3.71
N GLY A 1026 -15.61 -12.53 -4.48
CA GLY A 1026 -14.41 -13.21 -3.97
C GLY A 1026 -14.63 -14.61 -3.37
N ILE A 1027 -15.84 -15.16 -3.44
CA ILE A 1027 -16.13 -16.55 -3.04
C ILE A 1027 -15.63 -17.56 -4.08
N GLU A 1028 -15.77 -17.26 -5.38
CA GLU A 1028 -15.31 -18.13 -6.46
C GLU A 1028 -13.78 -18.34 -6.47
N PRO A 1029 -12.96 -17.27 -6.32
CA PRO A 1029 -11.51 -17.43 -6.19
C PRO A 1029 -11.08 -18.24 -4.96
N LEU A 1030 -11.82 -18.18 -3.85
CA LEU A 1030 -11.56 -18.99 -2.66
C LEU A 1030 -11.74 -20.49 -2.96
N GLY A 1031 -12.78 -20.87 -3.71
CA GLY A 1031 -12.97 -22.25 -4.16
C GLY A 1031 -11.82 -22.76 -5.03
N LEU A 1032 -11.29 -21.92 -5.92
CA LEU A 1032 -10.12 -22.25 -6.73
C LEU A 1032 -8.86 -22.46 -5.89
N LEU A 1033 -8.63 -21.58 -4.91
CA LEU A 1033 -7.52 -21.69 -3.98
C LEU A 1033 -7.57 -23.03 -3.22
N VAL A 1034 -8.73 -23.38 -2.67
CA VAL A 1034 -8.96 -24.67 -2.00
C VAL A 1034 -8.59 -25.82 -2.94
N ARG A 1035 -9.07 -25.81 -4.18
CA ARG A 1035 -8.79 -26.87 -5.16
C ARG A 1035 -7.30 -26.98 -5.51
N GLN A 1036 -6.63 -25.86 -5.72
CA GLN A 1036 -5.19 -25.82 -6.02
C GLN A 1036 -4.38 -26.37 -4.85
N THR A 1037 -4.69 -25.97 -3.62
CA THR A 1037 -4.02 -26.46 -2.42
C THR A 1037 -4.22 -27.97 -2.26
N VAL A 1038 -5.46 -28.45 -2.33
CA VAL A 1038 -5.76 -29.89 -2.21
C VAL A 1038 -5.02 -30.69 -3.28
N SER A 1039 -5.01 -30.22 -4.54
CA SER A 1039 -4.28 -30.89 -5.63
C SER A 1039 -2.76 -30.90 -5.40
N SER A 1040 -2.21 -29.83 -4.85
CA SER A 1040 -0.79 -29.73 -4.50
C SER A 1040 -0.42 -30.75 -3.41
N VAL A 1041 -1.23 -30.87 -2.36
CA VAL A 1041 -1.05 -31.89 -1.29
C VAL A 1041 -1.04 -33.29 -1.90
N GLU A 1042 -2.01 -33.62 -2.74
CA GLU A 1042 -2.11 -34.94 -3.38
C GLU A 1042 -0.91 -35.29 -4.26
N SER A 1043 -0.34 -34.27 -4.93
CA SER A 1043 0.84 -34.43 -5.77
C SER A 1043 2.14 -34.61 -4.95
N GLY A 1044 2.24 -33.97 -3.79
CA GLY A 1044 3.41 -34.02 -2.90
C GLY A 1044 3.52 -35.29 -2.06
N LEU A 1045 2.43 -36.04 -1.88
CA LEU A 1045 2.45 -37.32 -1.17
C LEU A 1045 3.19 -38.39 -1.98
N THR A 1046 4.22 -39.00 -1.40
CA THR A 1046 4.95 -40.11 -2.03
C THR A 1046 4.06 -41.35 -2.17
N SER A 1047 4.40 -42.25 -3.11
CA SER A 1047 3.60 -43.45 -3.41
C SER A 1047 3.37 -44.38 -2.21
N GLN A 1048 4.22 -44.28 -1.18
CA GLN A 1048 4.14 -45.08 0.04
C GLN A 1048 2.98 -44.66 0.96
N TRP A 1049 2.60 -43.37 0.97
CA TRP A 1049 1.59 -42.83 1.91
C TRP A 1049 0.19 -42.73 1.32
N LYS A 1050 0.05 -42.79 -0.02
CA LYS A 1050 -1.24 -42.66 -0.74
C LYS A 1050 -2.31 -43.72 -0.38
N GLY A 1051 -1.94 -44.79 0.31
CA GLY A 1051 -2.88 -45.81 0.82
C GLY A 1051 -2.92 -45.97 2.35
N CYS A 1052 -2.16 -45.16 3.09
CA CYS A 1052 -2.01 -45.30 4.55
C CYS A 1052 -2.70 -44.18 5.34
N LEU A 1053 -2.93 -43.02 4.71
CA LEU A 1053 -3.63 -41.88 5.32
C LEU A 1053 -5.15 -42.12 5.29
N ARG A 1054 -5.81 -41.98 6.43
CA ARG A 1054 -7.27 -42.13 6.59
C ARG A 1054 -7.97 -40.82 6.97
N SER A 1055 -7.21 -39.86 7.49
CA SER A 1055 -7.69 -38.53 7.94
C SER A 1055 -6.66 -37.45 7.58
N TRP A 1056 -7.10 -36.19 7.43
CA TRP A 1056 -6.19 -35.05 7.29
C TRP A 1056 -5.28 -34.86 8.52
N THR A 1057 -5.71 -35.33 9.70
CA THR A 1057 -4.89 -35.34 10.91
C THR A 1057 -3.67 -36.24 10.81
N ASP A 1058 -3.74 -37.28 9.97
CA ASP A 1058 -2.60 -38.16 9.71
C ASP A 1058 -1.49 -37.40 8.96
N ILE A 1059 -1.82 -36.40 8.15
CA ILE A 1059 -0.81 -35.53 7.52
C ILE A 1059 -0.06 -34.75 8.60
N ILE A 1060 -0.76 -34.23 9.61
CA ILE A 1060 -0.11 -33.47 10.70
C ILE A 1060 0.80 -34.40 11.50
N ALA A 1061 0.33 -35.61 11.82
CA ALA A 1061 1.08 -36.57 12.62
C ALA A 1061 2.33 -37.13 11.88
N TYR A 1062 2.20 -37.44 10.59
CA TYR A 1062 3.22 -38.17 9.84
C TYR A 1062 3.99 -37.33 8.82
N GLN A 1063 3.44 -36.21 8.34
CA GLN A 1063 4.01 -35.32 7.31
C GLN A 1063 3.77 -33.82 7.63
N PRO A 1064 4.19 -33.34 8.81
CA PRO A 1064 3.85 -31.99 9.28
C PRO A 1064 4.39 -30.85 8.41
N TYR A 1065 5.52 -31.05 7.73
CA TYR A 1065 6.05 -30.07 6.78
C TYR A 1065 5.11 -29.89 5.59
N GLN A 1066 4.52 -30.97 5.08
CA GLN A 1066 3.56 -30.91 3.98
C GLN A 1066 2.31 -30.14 4.41
N TYR A 1067 1.82 -30.40 5.63
CA TYR A 1067 0.70 -29.64 6.21
C TYR A 1067 1.05 -28.15 6.33
N LEU A 1068 2.18 -27.81 6.95
CA LEU A 1068 2.65 -26.42 7.13
C LEU A 1068 2.88 -25.71 5.80
N SER A 1069 3.47 -26.38 4.81
CA SER A 1069 3.66 -25.81 3.48
C SER A 1069 2.33 -25.45 2.81
N CYS A 1070 1.30 -26.27 3.01
CA CYS A 1070 0.00 -26.06 2.38
C CYS A 1070 -0.81 -24.97 3.08
N THR A 1071 -0.82 -24.95 4.41
CA THR A 1071 -1.45 -23.86 5.17
C THR A 1071 -0.72 -22.54 4.90
N SER A 1072 0.61 -22.52 4.90
CA SER A 1072 1.39 -21.31 4.62
C SER A 1072 1.19 -20.78 3.20
N GLU A 1073 1.02 -21.65 2.20
CA GLU A 1073 0.68 -21.24 0.83
C GLU A 1073 -0.73 -20.64 0.76
N MET A 1074 -1.74 -21.27 1.38
CA MET A 1074 -3.09 -20.68 1.46
C MET A 1074 -3.07 -19.31 2.15
N GLU A 1075 -2.32 -19.18 3.23
CA GLU A 1075 -2.16 -17.94 3.97
C GLU A 1075 -1.49 -16.86 3.12
N ARG A 1076 -0.43 -17.22 2.37
CA ARG A 1076 0.26 -16.32 1.45
C ARG A 1076 -0.70 -15.79 0.37
N VAL A 1077 -1.54 -16.65 -0.19
CA VAL A 1077 -2.53 -16.25 -1.21
C VAL A 1077 -3.65 -15.38 -0.61
N LEU A 1078 -4.15 -15.72 0.58
CA LEU A 1078 -5.14 -14.87 1.29
C LEU A 1078 -4.57 -13.47 1.61
N CYS A 1079 -3.24 -13.35 1.74
CA CYS A 1079 -2.54 -12.08 1.94
C CYS A 1079 -2.22 -11.29 0.65
N SER A 1080 -2.02 -11.96 -0.50
CA SER A 1080 -1.52 -11.34 -1.74
C SER A 1080 -2.48 -11.56 -2.90
N SER A 1081 -2.95 -10.48 -3.53
CA SER A 1081 -3.80 -10.56 -4.73
C SER A 1081 -3.10 -11.10 -5.98
N GLN A 1082 -1.80 -11.44 -5.90
CA GLN A 1082 -0.92 -11.72 -7.03
C GLN A 1082 -1.11 -13.11 -7.68
N SER A 1083 -1.76 -14.09 -7.03
CA SER A 1083 -1.74 -15.49 -7.50
C SER A 1083 -3.05 -16.02 -8.10
N LEU A 1084 -4.14 -15.25 -8.06
CA LEU A 1084 -5.43 -15.64 -8.65
C LEU A 1084 -5.64 -14.95 -10.00
N GLN A 1085 -4.64 -15.00 -10.89
CA GLN A 1085 -4.81 -14.56 -12.27
C GLN A 1085 -5.53 -15.64 -13.08
N GLY A 1086 -6.63 -15.26 -13.75
CA GLY A 1086 -7.12 -15.97 -14.93
C GLY A 1086 -8.39 -16.82 -14.81
N CYS A 1087 -9.11 -16.80 -13.70
CA CYS A 1087 -10.35 -17.58 -13.59
C CYS A 1087 -11.52 -16.73 -13.06
N SER A 1088 -12.19 -16.01 -13.96
CA SER A 1088 -13.61 -15.73 -13.78
C SER A 1088 -14.38 -17.04 -14.02
N MET A 1089 -14.88 -17.65 -12.94
CA MET A 1089 -15.65 -18.88 -13.07
C MET A 1089 -17.05 -18.57 -13.56
N SER A 1090 -17.47 -19.20 -14.66
CA SER A 1090 -18.89 -19.22 -15.06
C SER A 1090 -19.73 -19.99 -14.03
N SER A 1091 -21.06 -19.79 -13.97
CA SER A 1091 -21.90 -20.54 -13.02
C SER A 1091 -21.79 -22.06 -13.21
N SER A 1092 -21.58 -22.52 -14.45
CA SER A 1092 -21.28 -23.93 -14.75
C SER A 1092 -19.96 -24.43 -14.15
N SER A 1093 -18.95 -23.56 -14.04
CA SER A 1093 -17.68 -23.88 -13.38
C SER A 1093 -17.81 -23.89 -11.86
N TRP A 1094 -18.68 -23.04 -11.29
CA TRP A 1094 -18.98 -23.07 -9.84
C TRP A 1094 -19.66 -24.38 -9.46
N SER A 1095 -20.65 -24.83 -10.24
CA SER A 1095 -21.26 -26.14 -10.03
C SER A 1095 -20.25 -27.28 -10.09
N ALA A 1096 -19.30 -27.24 -11.03
CA ALA A 1096 -18.21 -28.23 -11.12
C ALA A 1096 -17.22 -28.14 -9.93
N MET A 1097 -17.00 -26.96 -9.36
CA MET A 1097 -16.19 -26.79 -8.15
C MET A 1097 -16.91 -27.34 -6.92
N MET A 1098 -18.19 -27.05 -6.78
CA MET A 1098 -19.00 -27.60 -5.69
C MET A 1098 -19.13 -29.12 -5.83
N GLU A 1099 -19.23 -29.65 -7.05
CA GLU A 1099 -19.17 -31.09 -7.30
C GLU A 1099 -17.79 -31.68 -6.95
N TYR A 1100 -16.70 -30.98 -7.25
CA TYR A 1100 -15.34 -31.36 -6.84
C TYR A 1100 -15.18 -31.37 -5.30
N CYS A 1101 -15.81 -30.43 -4.60
CA CYS A 1101 -15.80 -30.37 -3.14
C CYS A 1101 -16.76 -31.38 -2.49
N ARG A 1102 -17.75 -31.91 -3.22
CA ARG A 1102 -18.70 -32.89 -2.72
C ARG A 1102 -18.12 -34.32 -2.76
N PRO A 1103 -18.53 -35.22 -1.86
CA PRO A 1103 -18.11 -36.62 -1.90
C PRO A 1103 -18.55 -37.32 -3.20
N SER A 1104 -17.70 -38.19 -3.77
CA SER A 1104 -18.02 -38.90 -5.01
C SER A 1104 -19.23 -39.83 -4.87
N LYS A 1105 -20.24 -39.70 -5.74
CA LYS A 1105 -21.49 -40.48 -5.74
C LYS A 1105 -21.33 -42.00 -5.98
N THR A 1106 -20.12 -42.49 -6.28
CA THR A 1106 -19.88 -43.90 -6.62
C THR A 1106 -19.84 -44.88 -5.43
N ALA A 1107 -20.18 -44.44 -4.22
CA ALA A 1107 -20.14 -45.28 -3.02
C ALA A 1107 -21.42 -45.22 -2.16
N ILE A 1108 -22.60 -45.04 -2.78
CA ILE A 1108 -23.89 -45.17 -2.09
C ILE A 1108 -24.77 -46.16 -2.87
N SER A 1109 -24.98 -47.33 -2.28
CA SER A 1109 -26.10 -48.23 -2.56
C SER A 1109 -27.42 -47.48 -2.30
N PRO A 1110 -28.46 -47.61 -3.15
CA PRO A 1110 -29.69 -46.85 -3.00
C PRO A 1110 -30.51 -47.43 -1.85
N ASP A 1111 -30.62 -46.71 -0.73
CA ASP A 1111 -31.65 -46.99 0.29
C ASP A 1111 -31.97 -45.76 1.16
N VAL A 1112 -31.95 -44.57 0.56
CA VAL A 1112 -32.54 -43.37 1.17
C VAL A 1112 -33.25 -42.56 0.08
N SER A 1113 -34.27 -43.14 -0.56
CA SER A 1113 -35.18 -42.40 -1.44
C SER A 1113 -36.36 -41.77 -0.71
N ASP A 1114 -36.55 -42.00 0.59
CA ASP A 1114 -37.84 -41.68 1.23
C ASP A 1114 -37.82 -40.41 2.11
N ALA A 1115 -36.78 -39.58 2.02
CA ALA A 1115 -36.67 -38.34 2.81
C ALA A 1115 -36.55 -37.05 1.97
N VAL A 1116 -36.65 -37.11 0.64
CA VAL A 1116 -36.46 -35.94 -0.24
C VAL A 1116 -37.78 -35.40 -0.84
N GLU A 1117 -38.92 -36.08 -0.68
CA GLU A 1117 -40.22 -35.55 -1.14
C GLU A 1117 -40.91 -34.56 -0.17
N GLY A 1118 -40.26 -34.17 0.92
CA GLY A 1118 -40.84 -33.23 1.91
C GLY A 1118 -40.50 -31.74 1.73
N LEU A 1119 -39.56 -31.38 0.85
CA LEU A 1119 -38.97 -30.03 0.81
C LEU A 1119 -39.44 -29.15 -0.36
N GLU A 1120 -40.35 -29.62 -1.22
CA GLU A 1120 -40.92 -28.80 -2.31
C GLU A 1120 -42.19 -28.01 -1.92
N SER A 1121 -42.63 -28.01 -0.66
CA SER A 1121 -43.84 -27.27 -0.23
C SER A 1121 -43.60 -25.97 0.57
N ILE A 1122 -42.35 -25.60 0.88
CA ILE A 1122 -42.05 -24.34 1.61
C ILE A 1122 -41.53 -23.26 0.66
N HIS A 1123 -42.18 -23.14 -0.50
CA HIS A 1123 -41.96 -22.05 -1.45
C HIS A 1123 -43.18 -21.12 -1.52
N CYS A 1124 -43.78 -20.78 -0.38
CA CYS A 1124 -44.85 -19.76 -0.31
C CYS A 1124 -45.06 -19.24 1.12
N LEU A 1125 -44.18 -18.38 1.63
CA LEU A 1125 -44.55 -17.40 2.67
C LEU A 1125 -43.71 -16.13 2.46
N GLY A 1126 -44.17 -15.33 1.49
CA GLY A 1126 -43.88 -13.90 1.44
C GLY A 1126 -44.87 -13.16 2.35
N SER A 1127 -44.43 -12.03 2.90
CA SER A 1127 -45.11 -11.17 3.86
C SER A 1127 -45.21 -11.72 5.28
N LEU A 1128 -44.47 -11.10 6.21
CA LEU A 1128 -44.94 -10.93 7.57
C LEU A 1128 -45.21 -9.43 7.77
N ASP A 1129 -46.48 -9.07 7.62
CA ASP A 1129 -47.03 -7.78 8.00
C ASP A 1129 -47.02 -7.62 9.53
N LEU A 1130 -46.70 -6.41 9.97
CA LEU A 1130 -46.95 -5.92 11.32
C LEU A 1130 -48.44 -5.97 11.64
N VAL A 1131 -48.82 -6.52 12.81
CA VAL A 1131 -50.10 -6.22 13.44
C VAL A 1131 -49.90 -5.87 14.92
N THR A 1132 -50.40 -4.68 15.24
CA THR A 1132 -50.57 -4.02 16.53
C THR A 1132 -51.56 -4.74 17.45
N GLU A 1133 -51.31 -4.71 18.75
CA GLU A 1133 -52.20 -5.17 19.82
C GLU A 1133 -53.60 -4.52 19.79
N THR A 1134 -54.65 -5.30 20.08
CA THR A 1134 -55.82 -4.89 20.89
C THR A 1134 -56.64 -6.11 21.38
N ASP A 1135 -56.79 -6.19 22.71
CA ASP A 1135 -57.92 -6.57 23.57
C ASP A 1135 -58.83 -7.81 23.40
N GLU A 1136 -58.92 -8.52 24.55
CA GLU A 1136 -60.08 -9.10 25.26
C GLU A 1136 -60.97 -10.24 24.69
N SER A 1137 -61.00 -11.32 25.51
CA SER A 1137 -62.16 -12.10 25.98
C SER A 1137 -62.53 -13.47 25.35
N SER A 1138 -62.39 -14.49 26.22
CA SER A 1138 -63.30 -15.63 26.48
C SER A 1138 -63.38 -16.87 25.55
N THR A 1139 -63.04 -18.01 26.17
CA THR A 1139 -63.68 -19.36 26.15
C THR A 1139 -63.53 -20.34 24.96
N SER A 1140 -62.55 -21.25 25.08
CA SER A 1140 -62.53 -22.75 25.05
C SER A 1140 -63.64 -23.58 24.34
N PRO A 1141 -63.47 -24.89 23.98
CA PRO A 1141 -62.39 -25.85 24.34
C PRO A 1141 -61.87 -26.83 23.24
N SER A 1142 -60.75 -27.49 23.59
CA SER A 1142 -60.27 -28.86 23.28
C SER A 1142 -60.30 -29.43 21.87
N ASP A 1143 -59.11 -29.80 21.36
CA ASP A 1143 -58.88 -31.15 20.83
C ASP A 1143 -57.41 -31.57 21.06
N GLU A 1144 -57.26 -32.71 21.74
CA GLU A 1144 -56.01 -33.46 21.92
C GLU A 1144 -55.58 -34.13 20.59
N GLN A 1145 -54.27 -34.40 20.50
CA GLN A 1145 -53.55 -35.20 19.49
C GLN A 1145 -52.91 -34.45 18.31
N VAL A 1146 -51.83 -33.69 18.58
CA VAL A 1146 -50.50 -33.85 17.92
C VAL A 1146 -49.43 -33.25 18.86
N PHE A 1147 -48.94 -34.02 19.83
CA PHE A 1147 -47.75 -33.68 20.62
C PHE A 1147 -47.06 -35.00 21.00
N ASP A 1148 -45.98 -35.34 20.29
CA ASP A 1148 -44.83 -36.10 20.80
C ASP A 1148 -43.84 -36.34 19.65
N LEU A 1149 -42.86 -35.43 19.50
CA LEU A 1149 -41.58 -35.67 18.81
C LEU A 1149 -40.55 -34.52 18.96
N TYR A 1150 -40.78 -33.57 19.88
CA TYR A 1150 -39.93 -32.37 20.07
C TYR A 1150 -39.15 -32.34 21.40
N SER A 1151 -39.09 -33.42 22.19
CA SER A 1151 -38.20 -33.47 23.36
C SER A 1151 -36.98 -34.37 23.09
N LEU A 1152 -35.96 -33.79 22.49
CA LEU A 1152 -34.58 -34.19 22.78
C LEU A 1152 -33.87 -32.91 23.17
N ASP A 1153 -33.83 -32.65 24.47
CA ASP A 1153 -33.04 -31.58 25.08
C ASP A 1153 -31.58 -31.78 24.68
N TRP A 1154 -31.12 -30.98 23.72
CA TRP A 1154 -29.71 -30.90 23.36
C TRP A 1154 -29.17 -29.60 23.95
N ASP A 1155 -28.61 -29.70 25.15
CA ASP A 1155 -27.89 -28.63 25.82
C ASP A 1155 -26.46 -28.54 25.21
N PRO A 1156 -26.11 -27.45 24.49
CA PRO A 1156 -24.79 -27.30 23.88
C PRO A 1156 -23.65 -27.16 24.90
N PHE A 1157 -23.98 -26.87 26.16
CA PHE A 1157 -23.00 -26.54 27.21
C PHE A 1157 -22.71 -27.69 28.18
N ALA A 1158 -23.58 -28.70 28.25
CA ALA A 1158 -23.37 -29.89 29.08
C ALA A 1158 -22.13 -30.71 28.66
N SER A 1159 -21.64 -30.54 27.42
CA SER A 1159 -20.41 -31.18 26.93
C SER A 1159 -19.13 -30.35 27.10
N MET A 1160 -19.23 -29.16 27.72
CA MET A 1160 -18.16 -28.17 27.81
C MET A 1160 -17.40 -28.18 29.15
N GLU A 1161 -17.87 -28.89 30.18
CA GLU A 1161 -17.27 -28.87 31.54
C GLU A 1161 -16.32 -30.03 31.86
N LEU A 1162 -16.12 -31.02 30.97
CA LEU A 1162 -15.46 -32.29 31.34
C LEU A 1162 -14.01 -32.48 30.86
N GLU A 1163 -13.42 -31.59 30.05
CA GLU A 1163 -12.07 -31.82 29.48
C GLU A 1163 -10.99 -30.80 29.87
N ASP A 1164 -11.31 -29.68 30.54
CA ASP A 1164 -10.32 -28.63 30.89
C ASP A 1164 -9.82 -28.66 32.36
N ARG A 1165 -10.00 -29.78 33.09
CA ARG A 1165 -9.29 -30.01 34.37
C ARG A 1165 -8.08 -30.91 34.15
N GLU A 1166 -6.92 -30.32 33.87
CA GLU A 1166 -5.64 -31.03 33.99
C GLU A 1166 -5.39 -31.43 35.46
N LEU A 1167 -5.06 -32.72 35.66
CA LEU A 1167 -4.59 -33.31 36.91
C LEU A 1167 -3.24 -32.68 37.29
N ASP A 1168 -3.22 -31.99 38.43
CA ASP A 1168 -1.99 -31.55 39.09
C ASP A 1168 -1.06 -32.74 39.35
N SER A 1169 0.15 -32.68 38.81
CA SER A 1169 1.23 -33.63 39.06
C SER A 1169 1.68 -33.51 40.52
N SER A 1170 1.26 -34.44 41.37
CA SER A 1170 1.96 -34.75 42.62
C SER A 1170 2.45 -36.19 42.59
N GLU A 1171 3.73 -36.35 42.91
CA GLU A 1171 4.42 -37.64 43.06
C GLU A 1171 3.74 -38.46 44.15
N ASP A 1172 2.88 -39.41 43.78
CA ASP A 1172 2.56 -40.63 44.55
C ASP A 1172 1.44 -41.41 43.81
N GLY A 1173 1.81 -42.38 42.98
CA GLY A 1173 0.80 -43.17 42.25
C GLY A 1173 1.37 -44.19 41.26
N VAL A 1174 2.32 -45.02 41.69
CA VAL A 1174 2.95 -46.05 40.83
C VAL A 1174 2.19 -47.39 40.83
N ASP A 1175 1.15 -47.61 41.64
CA ASP A 1175 0.61 -48.97 41.84
C ASP A 1175 -0.76 -49.29 41.21
N LEU A 1176 -1.35 -48.44 40.34
CA LEU A 1176 -2.69 -48.71 39.78
C LEU A 1176 -2.70 -49.31 38.35
N LEU A 1177 -1.56 -49.33 37.65
CA LEU A 1177 -1.50 -49.81 36.26
C LEU A 1177 -1.36 -51.34 36.13
N ASP A 1178 -0.90 -52.02 37.19
CA ASP A 1178 -0.63 -53.47 37.18
C ASP A 1178 -1.88 -54.34 37.39
N ASP A 1179 -2.97 -53.77 37.93
CA ASP A 1179 -4.22 -54.50 38.18
C ASP A 1179 -5.19 -54.46 36.98
N ILE A 1180 -5.07 -53.46 36.09
CA ILE A 1180 -5.94 -53.35 34.90
C ILE A 1180 -5.44 -54.25 33.75
N LEU A 1181 -4.17 -54.60 33.73
CA LEU A 1181 -3.56 -55.46 32.69
C LEU A 1181 -3.74 -56.98 32.93
N LYS A 1182 -4.43 -57.40 34.00
CA LYS A 1182 -4.66 -58.83 34.31
C LYS A 1182 -5.99 -59.41 33.84
N ASP A 1183 -6.95 -58.58 33.41
CA ASP A 1183 -8.27 -59.03 32.96
C ASP A 1183 -8.51 -58.83 31.44
N PHE A 1184 -7.46 -58.60 30.65
CA PHE A 1184 -7.52 -58.56 29.18
C PHE A 1184 -6.78 -59.73 28.51
#